data_AF-A0A0C2CNG2-F1
#
_entry.id   AF-A0A0C2CNG2-F1
#
_cell.length_a   1.000
_cell.length_b   1.000
_cell.length_c   1.000
_cell.angle_alpha   90.00
_cell.angle_beta   90.00
_cell.angle_gamma   90.00
#
_symmetry.space_group_name_H-M   'P 1'
#
loop_
_entity.id
_entity.type
_entity.pdbx_description
1 polymer ?
#
loop_
_entity_poly.entity_id
_entity_poly.type
_entity_poly.pdbx_seq_one_letter_code
_entity_poly.pdbx_strand_id
1 'polypeptide(L)'
;MLLAKQPEVDVSAHIEATTQYMWIALALLIAFFLLRPELWRRLWFQRIDPRGPALARIFLGATLVWTFLDLLVLQGEWLFTDQGLLLTDMARKNYGGKLRTLWDPEHGFEHWWDVFFVLTDRWSVLFIRSDPPFVYSMFGLLFLFGTMMTIGLFTRVSTILSWLLMLQLYNYNPIYYTGGDTVVRVMMFLGMFIDWGQAYSVDAWRKRRRAILGGAEQLPAPKRIAVWPVRLMMIQLACIYSATGLLKSGKTWANGTALYYALNLDHFYRIPAFTLYAWADKLYVTRVMTVTVHWWESLFPLVFLGELLRGVDKDQAAGTWVGPVPRWTFYALGLAASVLVVWTAPTLVRTAPLFLLAAMIYVDRRWLKEPDKSGTDMVSWTIRGLSWLCLIGFVAIGAVFADLGVLYYFNPPKNAPAFLQNKDLLRNAASVATIAVPLFLAAVILILRTWMPRAYRFTRDWLFGKRLWLTMGFLMHIGIDLTMNVGTFVQVMMAVYPIWLGGEDVDAMWRYILWRAAKPGEAGRPELPKGKLRRVARWFVAPFERAKYRVRRPAWVCVHGPAEPQIRRVALLRCWDLGDRLRFELDPDRSSDALLLRAPDGKTSFAGARAGRELISLFPGLWWLWPLGMFPGAGRVATMILRQRV
;
A
#
# COMPACT_ATOMS: atom_id res chain seq x y z
N MET A 1 -27.42 41.54 9.56
CA MET A 1 -26.67 42.21 8.48
C MET A 1 -26.31 41.15 7.43
N LEU A 2 -26.73 41.38 6.19
CA LEU A 2 -26.87 40.40 5.10
C LEU A 2 -25.61 39.55 4.85
N LEU A 3 -25.75 38.23 4.98
CA LEU A 3 -24.89 37.27 4.27
C LEU A 3 -25.23 37.40 2.78
N ALA A 4 -24.65 38.39 2.11
CA ALA A 4 -24.66 38.44 0.66
C ALA A 4 -24.00 37.13 0.17
N LYS A 5 -24.82 36.23 -0.41
CA LYS A 5 -24.32 35.09 -1.18
C LYS A 5 -23.32 35.69 -2.19
N GLN A 6 -22.07 35.26 -2.13
CA GLN A 6 -21.14 35.62 -3.19
C GLN A 6 -21.73 35.15 -4.52
N PRO A 7 -21.58 35.91 -5.60
CA PRO A 7 -22.06 35.49 -6.90
C PRO A 7 -21.50 34.10 -7.20
N GLU A 8 -22.37 33.16 -7.55
CA GLU A 8 -21.95 31.81 -7.91
C GLU A 8 -20.97 31.93 -9.08
N VAL A 9 -19.77 31.40 -8.87
CA VAL A 9 -18.77 31.40 -9.92
C VAL A 9 -19.26 30.43 -11.00
N ASP A 10 -19.58 30.93 -12.18
CA ASP A 10 -20.04 30.10 -13.29
C ASP A 10 -18.88 29.28 -13.86
N VAL A 11 -18.66 28.11 -13.24
CA VAL A 11 -17.66 27.13 -13.68
C VAL A 11 -18.08 26.48 -15.01
N SER A 12 -19.38 26.52 -15.36
CA SER A 12 -19.92 25.81 -16.52
C SER A 12 -19.38 26.33 -17.84
N ALA A 13 -19.07 27.63 -17.91
CA ALA A 13 -18.49 28.29 -19.08
C ALA A 13 -17.17 27.67 -19.59
N HIS A 14 -16.42 26.97 -18.73
CA HIS A 14 -15.14 26.35 -19.10
C HIS A 14 -15.17 24.81 -19.02
N ILE A 15 -16.31 24.18 -18.72
CA ILE A 15 -16.39 22.71 -18.62
C ILE A 15 -16.06 22.05 -19.95
N GLU A 16 -16.60 22.56 -21.05
CA GLU A 16 -16.35 21.99 -22.39
C GLU A 16 -14.88 22.12 -22.78
N ALA A 17 -14.30 23.31 -22.67
CA ALA A 17 -12.89 23.55 -22.95
C ALA A 17 -11.98 22.71 -22.03
N THR A 18 -12.29 22.64 -20.72
CA THR A 18 -11.55 21.81 -19.75
C THR A 18 -11.61 20.34 -20.14
N THR A 19 -12.78 19.84 -20.56
CA THR A 19 -12.96 18.47 -21.03
C THR A 19 -12.13 18.19 -22.28
N GLN A 20 -12.14 19.10 -23.26
CA GLN A 20 -11.31 19.00 -24.46
C GLN A 20 -9.81 18.99 -24.12
N TYR A 21 -9.35 19.89 -23.25
CA TYR A 21 -7.97 19.91 -22.78
C TYR A 21 -7.58 18.61 -22.06
N MET A 22 -8.47 18.02 -21.26
CA MET A 22 -8.23 16.71 -20.65
C MET A 22 -8.06 15.60 -21.69
N TRP A 23 -8.90 15.58 -22.74
CA TRP A 23 -8.77 14.62 -23.84
C TRP A 23 -7.47 14.81 -24.62
N ILE A 24 -7.07 16.05 -24.90
CA ILE A 24 -5.79 16.34 -25.55
C ILE A 24 -4.62 15.90 -24.66
N ALA A 25 -4.65 16.20 -23.36
CA ALA A 25 -3.61 15.75 -22.42
C ALA A 25 -3.51 14.22 -22.38
N LEU A 26 -4.64 13.50 -22.38
CA LEU A 26 -4.67 12.05 -22.47
C LEU A 26 -4.10 11.55 -23.81
N ALA A 27 -4.47 12.17 -24.93
CA ALA A 27 -3.96 11.81 -26.24
C ALA A 27 -2.44 12.02 -26.36
N LEU A 28 -1.92 13.14 -25.82
CA LEU A 28 -0.48 13.41 -25.75
C LEU A 28 0.26 12.39 -24.88
N LEU A 29 -0.33 11.98 -23.75
CA LEU A 29 0.23 10.95 -22.89
C LEU A 29 0.25 9.57 -23.58
N ILE A 30 -0.82 9.21 -24.30
CA ILE A 30 -0.88 7.98 -25.10
C ILE A 30 0.17 8.03 -26.22
N ALA A 31 0.23 9.12 -26.98
CA ALA A 31 1.21 9.32 -28.05
C ALA A 31 2.64 9.21 -27.52
N PHE A 32 2.92 9.77 -26.33
CA PHE A 32 4.21 9.64 -25.66
C PHE A 32 4.59 8.16 -25.46
N PHE A 33 3.68 7.32 -24.95
CA PHE A 33 3.97 5.91 -24.71
C PHE A 33 3.93 5.05 -25.97
N LEU A 34 3.21 5.45 -27.02
CA LEU A 34 3.28 4.82 -28.34
C LEU A 34 4.64 5.08 -29.01
N LEU A 35 5.17 6.30 -28.87
CA LEU A 35 6.52 6.64 -29.32
C LEU A 35 7.59 5.93 -28.47
N ARG A 36 7.30 5.67 -27.18
CA ARG A 36 8.24 5.15 -26.18
C ARG A 36 7.75 3.87 -25.49
N PRO A 37 7.49 2.78 -26.24
CA PRO A 37 6.93 1.54 -25.70
C PRO A 37 7.89 0.86 -24.71
N GLU A 38 9.20 1.10 -24.80
CA GLU A 38 10.19 0.62 -23.86
C GLU A 38 9.99 1.20 -22.45
N LEU A 39 9.58 2.48 -22.36
CA LEU A 39 9.28 3.13 -21.10
C LEU A 39 8.00 2.58 -20.49
N TRP A 40 6.96 2.41 -21.31
CA TRP A 40 5.71 1.77 -20.88
C TRP A 40 5.96 0.36 -20.33
N ARG A 41 6.77 -0.44 -21.04
CA ARG A 41 7.15 -1.79 -20.61
C ARG A 41 7.88 -1.79 -19.26
N ARG A 42 8.83 -0.88 -19.08
CA ARG A 42 9.53 -0.72 -17.79
C ARG A 42 8.55 -0.27 -16.69
N LEU A 43 7.62 0.62 -17.00
CA LEU A 43 6.65 1.18 -16.06
C LEU A 43 5.47 0.27 -15.72
N TRP A 44 5.19 -0.80 -16.46
CA TRP A 44 4.05 -1.67 -16.13
C TRP A 44 4.37 -3.16 -16.13
N PHE A 45 5.32 -3.63 -16.93
CA PHE A 45 5.54 -5.07 -17.15
C PHE A 45 6.82 -5.62 -16.49
N GLN A 46 7.47 -4.86 -15.60
CA GLN A 46 8.56 -5.37 -14.77
C GLN A 46 8.08 -6.45 -13.79
N ARG A 47 9.02 -7.33 -13.41
CA ARG A 47 8.81 -8.39 -12.42
C ARG A 47 9.51 -8.05 -11.11
N ILE A 48 8.74 -7.98 -10.03
CA ILE A 48 9.21 -7.59 -8.69
C ILE A 48 9.16 -8.74 -7.68
N ASP A 49 9.83 -8.55 -6.56
CA ASP A 49 9.78 -9.45 -5.41
C ASP A 49 8.35 -9.46 -4.80
N PRO A 50 7.75 -10.64 -4.56
CA PRO A 50 6.38 -10.74 -4.07
C PRO A 50 6.21 -10.48 -2.56
N ARG A 51 7.29 -10.28 -1.78
CA ARG A 51 7.21 -10.21 -0.30
C ARG A 51 6.41 -9.02 0.23
N GLY A 52 6.55 -7.82 -0.34
CA GLY A 52 5.74 -6.66 0.03
C GLY A 52 4.26 -6.89 -0.24
N PRO A 53 3.87 -7.27 -1.47
CA PRO A 53 2.50 -7.65 -1.79
C PRO A 53 1.94 -8.80 -0.95
N ALA A 54 2.76 -9.77 -0.56
CA ALA A 54 2.36 -10.84 0.35
C ALA A 54 2.07 -10.33 1.78
N LEU A 55 2.80 -9.33 2.27
CA LEU A 55 2.45 -8.66 3.52
C LEU A 55 1.14 -7.87 3.35
N ALA A 56 0.96 -7.14 2.25
CA ALA A 56 -0.29 -6.42 1.99
C ALA A 56 -1.50 -7.36 1.99
N ARG A 57 -1.38 -8.57 1.41
CA ARG A 57 -2.40 -9.63 1.48
C ARG A 57 -2.77 -10.00 2.92
N ILE A 58 -1.76 -10.23 3.77
CA ILE A 58 -1.99 -10.63 5.17
C ILE A 58 -2.70 -9.52 5.93
N PHE A 59 -2.24 -8.27 5.78
CA PHE A 59 -2.83 -7.14 6.48
C PHE A 59 -4.25 -6.85 5.98
N LEU A 60 -4.47 -6.77 4.66
CA LEU A 60 -5.81 -6.54 4.10
C LEU A 60 -6.78 -7.67 4.44
N GLY A 61 -6.35 -8.93 4.38
CA GLY A 61 -7.18 -10.06 4.76
C GLY A 61 -7.54 -10.06 6.24
N ALA A 62 -6.57 -9.75 7.12
CA ALA A 62 -6.82 -9.63 8.56
C ALA A 62 -7.77 -8.47 8.87
N THR A 63 -7.58 -7.31 8.25
CA THR A 63 -8.47 -6.16 8.40
C THR A 63 -9.87 -6.44 7.88
N LEU A 64 -10.01 -7.17 6.76
CA LEU A 64 -11.31 -7.60 6.23
C LEU A 64 -12.04 -8.48 7.26
N VAL A 65 -11.39 -9.54 7.73
CA VAL A 65 -11.99 -10.46 8.72
C VAL A 65 -12.34 -9.70 9.99
N TRP A 66 -11.45 -8.85 10.49
CA TRP A 66 -11.69 -8.03 11.67
C TRP A 66 -12.88 -7.08 11.51
N THR A 67 -12.97 -6.38 10.38
CA THR A 67 -14.05 -5.41 10.11
C THR A 67 -15.41 -6.08 10.11
N PHE A 68 -15.53 -7.24 9.45
CA PHE A 68 -16.80 -7.95 9.41
C PHE A 68 -17.10 -8.74 10.69
N LEU A 69 -16.08 -9.10 11.48
CA LEU A 69 -16.28 -9.65 12.81
C LEU A 69 -16.87 -8.60 13.75
N ASP A 70 -16.33 -7.39 13.72
CA ASP A 70 -16.84 -6.25 14.50
C ASP A 70 -18.30 -5.94 14.14
N LEU A 71 -18.60 -5.86 12.82
CA LEU A 71 -19.97 -5.66 12.33
C LEU A 71 -20.92 -6.78 12.74
N LEU A 72 -20.49 -8.05 12.62
CA LEU A 72 -21.32 -9.19 12.98
C LEU A 72 -21.64 -9.19 14.48
N VAL A 73 -20.61 -9.02 15.33
CA VAL A 73 -20.76 -9.13 16.79
C VAL A 73 -21.58 -7.98 17.36
N LEU A 74 -21.39 -6.76 16.86
CA LEU A 74 -22.08 -5.59 17.41
C LEU A 74 -23.45 -5.36 16.77
N GLN A 75 -23.61 -5.64 15.47
CA GLN A 75 -24.72 -5.12 14.67
C GLN A 75 -25.23 -6.09 13.60
N GLY A 76 -24.81 -7.37 13.62
CA GLY A 76 -25.06 -8.33 12.55
C GLY A 76 -26.54 -8.57 12.27
N GLU A 77 -27.31 -8.89 13.32
CA GLU A 77 -28.75 -9.08 13.23
C GLU A 77 -29.44 -7.78 12.82
N TRP A 78 -29.11 -6.70 13.51
CA TRP A 78 -29.78 -5.42 13.32
C TRP A 78 -29.59 -4.80 11.93
N LEU A 79 -28.43 -4.97 11.29
CA LEU A 79 -28.13 -4.33 10.00
C LEU A 79 -28.37 -5.21 8.78
N PHE A 80 -28.28 -6.53 8.91
CA PHE A 80 -28.19 -7.43 7.77
C PHE A 80 -29.33 -8.44 7.68
N THR A 81 -30.13 -8.64 8.75
CA THR A 81 -31.23 -9.60 8.74
C THR A 81 -32.58 -8.91 8.62
N ASP A 82 -33.57 -9.68 8.16
CA ASP A 82 -34.98 -9.28 8.10
C ASP A 82 -35.68 -9.25 9.47
N GLN A 83 -34.96 -9.50 10.56
CA GLN A 83 -35.42 -9.29 11.94
C GLN A 83 -34.90 -7.97 12.52
N GLY A 84 -33.99 -7.30 11.80
CA GLY A 84 -33.33 -6.07 12.22
C GLY A 84 -34.07 -4.80 11.81
N LEU A 85 -33.29 -3.76 11.50
CA LEU A 85 -33.78 -2.43 11.17
C LEU A 85 -34.57 -2.37 9.86
N LEU A 86 -34.21 -3.22 8.88
CA LEU A 86 -34.82 -3.25 7.56
C LEU A 86 -35.22 -4.67 7.19
N LEU A 87 -36.52 -4.90 7.02
CA LEU A 87 -37.03 -6.10 6.36
C LEU A 87 -36.44 -6.21 4.94
N THR A 88 -36.31 -7.43 4.42
CA THR A 88 -35.77 -7.73 3.08
C THR A 88 -36.35 -6.82 1.99
N ASP A 89 -37.68 -6.68 1.96
CA ASP A 89 -38.39 -5.91 0.96
C ASP A 89 -38.16 -4.40 1.12
N MET A 90 -38.02 -3.92 2.36
CA MET A 90 -37.68 -2.52 2.63
C MET A 90 -36.25 -2.21 2.17
N ALA A 91 -35.30 -3.10 2.46
CA ALA A 91 -33.92 -2.97 1.98
C ALA A 91 -33.86 -2.98 0.45
N ARG A 92 -34.57 -3.90 -0.22
CA ARG A 92 -34.66 -3.95 -1.70
C ARG A 92 -35.27 -2.67 -2.27
N LYS A 93 -36.36 -2.17 -1.68
CA LYS A 93 -37.04 -0.95 -2.14
C LYS A 93 -36.15 0.28 -2.02
N ASN A 94 -35.39 0.41 -0.93
CA ASN A 94 -34.59 1.59 -0.64
C ASN A 94 -33.20 1.55 -1.29
N TYR A 95 -32.59 0.37 -1.39
CA TYR A 95 -31.17 0.21 -1.74
C TYR A 95 -30.87 -0.83 -2.82
N GLY A 96 -31.89 -1.56 -3.32
CA GLY A 96 -31.73 -2.65 -4.28
C GLY A 96 -31.33 -2.25 -5.72
N GLY A 97 -31.15 -0.95 -5.98
CA GLY A 97 -30.79 -0.45 -7.31
C GLY A 97 -31.80 -0.91 -8.37
N LYS A 98 -31.30 -1.38 -9.51
CA LYS A 98 -32.11 -1.95 -10.60
C LYS A 98 -32.93 -3.18 -10.21
N LEU A 99 -32.57 -3.90 -9.14
CA LEU A 99 -33.36 -5.04 -8.69
C LEU A 99 -34.77 -4.63 -8.26
N ARG A 100 -34.95 -3.39 -7.80
CA ARG A 100 -36.25 -2.83 -7.41
C ARG A 100 -37.29 -2.90 -8.53
N THR A 101 -36.84 -2.83 -9.79
CA THR A 101 -37.73 -2.74 -10.96
C THR A 101 -37.63 -3.93 -11.88
N LEU A 102 -36.51 -4.66 -11.88
CA LEU A 102 -36.25 -5.77 -12.80
C LEU A 102 -36.53 -7.15 -12.19
N TRP A 103 -36.84 -7.24 -10.90
CA TRP A 103 -37.09 -8.50 -10.23
C TRP A 103 -38.22 -8.40 -9.21
N ASP A 104 -39.08 -9.41 -9.20
CA ASP A 104 -40.22 -9.56 -8.30
C ASP A 104 -40.13 -10.89 -7.52
N PRO A 105 -40.50 -10.95 -6.23
CA PRO A 105 -40.46 -12.20 -5.46
C PRO A 105 -41.34 -13.32 -6.00
N GLU A 106 -42.49 -13.01 -6.62
CA GLU A 106 -43.44 -14.00 -7.12
C GLU A 106 -43.06 -14.45 -8.54
N HIS A 107 -42.63 -13.52 -9.39
CA HIS A 107 -42.43 -13.76 -10.83
C HIS A 107 -40.96 -13.85 -11.25
N GLY A 108 -40.02 -13.48 -10.38
CA GLY A 108 -38.59 -13.44 -10.69
C GLY A 108 -38.22 -12.30 -11.65
N PHE A 109 -37.28 -12.57 -12.56
CA PHE A 109 -36.91 -11.62 -13.62
C PHE A 109 -37.88 -11.72 -14.79
N GLU A 110 -38.33 -10.58 -15.32
CA GLU A 110 -39.15 -10.53 -16.54
C GLU A 110 -38.40 -11.09 -17.74
N HIS A 111 -37.12 -10.74 -17.88
CA HIS A 111 -36.23 -11.30 -18.89
C HIS A 111 -34.94 -11.85 -18.29
N TRP A 112 -34.46 -12.98 -18.81
CA TRP A 112 -33.24 -13.62 -18.29
C TRP A 112 -31.98 -12.74 -18.42
N TRP A 113 -31.95 -11.80 -19.36
CA TRP A 113 -30.83 -10.86 -19.53
C TRP A 113 -30.86 -9.70 -18.53
N ASP A 114 -31.96 -9.47 -17.81
CA ASP A 114 -32.06 -8.41 -16.80
C ASP A 114 -31.10 -8.63 -15.64
N VAL A 115 -30.71 -9.90 -15.41
CA VAL A 115 -29.63 -10.29 -14.52
C VAL A 115 -28.34 -9.51 -14.84
N PHE A 116 -27.99 -9.32 -16.11
CA PHE A 116 -26.78 -8.56 -16.46
C PHE A 116 -26.91 -7.09 -16.09
N PHE A 117 -28.08 -6.49 -16.29
CA PHE A 117 -28.32 -5.11 -15.88
C PHE A 117 -28.23 -4.95 -14.37
N VAL A 118 -28.79 -5.89 -13.60
CA VAL A 118 -28.67 -5.91 -12.14
C VAL A 118 -27.22 -6.06 -11.69
N LEU A 119 -26.46 -6.97 -12.30
CA LEU A 119 -25.04 -7.19 -11.96
C LEU A 119 -24.14 -5.99 -12.27
N THR A 120 -24.53 -5.12 -13.21
CA THR A 120 -23.81 -3.86 -13.50
C THR A 120 -24.12 -2.73 -12.52
N ASP A 121 -25.11 -2.90 -11.64
CA ASP A 121 -25.53 -1.92 -10.64
C ASP A 121 -25.21 -2.40 -9.21
N ARG A 122 -25.69 -1.68 -8.19
CA ARG A 122 -25.58 -2.08 -6.79
C ARG A 122 -26.45 -3.30 -6.48
N TRP A 123 -25.90 -4.49 -6.70
CA TRP A 123 -26.57 -5.76 -6.43
C TRP A 123 -26.04 -6.46 -5.16
N SER A 124 -26.95 -7.11 -4.43
CA SER A 124 -26.68 -8.06 -3.36
C SER A 124 -27.75 -9.14 -3.32
N VAL A 125 -27.35 -10.40 -3.14
CA VAL A 125 -28.26 -11.53 -2.92
C VAL A 125 -29.13 -11.35 -1.68
N LEU A 126 -28.68 -10.53 -0.71
CA LEU A 126 -29.44 -10.23 0.50
C LEU A 126 -30.74 -9.47 0.23
N PHE A 127 -30.89 -8.82 -0.93
CA PHE A 127 -32.16 -8.21 -1.33
C PHE A 127 -33.22 -9.22 -1.79
N ILE A 128 -32.84 -10.48 -2.05
CA ILE A 128 -33.77 -11.58 -2.30
C ILE A 128 -34.11 -12.28 -0.98
N ARG A 129 -33.11 -12.56 -0.15
CA ARG A 129 -33.26 -13.35 1.07
C ARG A 129 -32.30 -12.85 2.15
N SER A 130 -32.82 -12.50 3.32
CA SER A 130 -32.01 -12.03 4.46
C SER A 130 -32.46 -12.58 5.82
N ASP A 131 -32.99 -13.81 5.89
CA ASP A 131 -33.22 -14.48 7.17
C ASP A 131 -31.90 -14.75 7.91
N PRO A 132 -31.90 -14.79 9.26
CA PRO A 132 -30.67 -14.92 10.04
C PRO A 132 -29.78 -16.11 9.64
N PRO A 133 -30.29 -17.34 9.41
CA PRO A 133 -29.46 -18.46 8.97
C PRO A 133 -28.72 -18.18 7.66
N PHE A 134 -29.38 -17.54 6.69
CA PHE A 134 -28.77 -17.21 5.40
C PHE A 134 -27.68 -16.15 5.54
N VAL A 135 -27.96 -15.08 6.29
CA VAL A 135 -27.01 -13.98 6.56
C VAL A 135 -25.79 -14.51 7.31
N TYR A 136 -25.97 -15.28 8.38
CA TYR A 136 -24.86 -15.86 9.14
C TYR A 136 -24.04 -16.85 8.32
N SER A 137 -24.65 -17.56 7.38
CA SER A 137 -23.93 -18.40 6.41
C SER A 137 -23.04 -17.56 5.48
N MET A 138 -23.52 -16.41 5.00
CA MET A 138 -22.72 -15.47 4.20
C MET A 138 -21.52 -14.93 4.99
N PHE A 139 -21.72 -14.54 6.25
CA PHE A 139 -20.61 -14.14 7.13
C PHE A 139 -19.63 -15.29 7.37
N GLY A 140 -20.12 -16.50 7.63
CA GLY A 140 -19.29 -17.69 7.79
C GLY A 140 -18.40 -17.97 6.57
N LEU A 141 -18.97 -17.87 5.36
CA LEU A 141 -18.22 -17.98 4.12
C LEU A 141 -17.21 -16.85 3.96
N LEU A 142 -17.58 -15.61 4.31
CA LEU A 142 -16.65 -14.48 4.25
C LEU A 142 -15.45 -14.69 5.18
N PHE A 143 -15.68 -15.14 6.42
CA PHE A 143 -14.60 -15.42 7.35
C PHE A 143 -13.75 -16.60 6.90
N LEU A 144 -14.35 -17.64 6.35
CA LEU A 144 -13.62 -18.78 5.79
C LEU A 144 -12.69 -18.31 4.66
N PHE A 145 -13.22 -17.65 3.63
CA PHE A 145 -12.42 -17.21 2.49
C PHE A 145 -11.46 -16.07 2.83
N GLY A 146 -11.85 -15.14 3.70
CA GLY A 146 -11.00 -14.07 4.20
C GLY A 146 -9.81 -14.62 4.99
N THR A 147 -10.04 -15.63 5.83
CA THR A 147 -8.96 -16.33 6.56
C THR A 147 -8.08 -17.11 5.60
N MET A 148 -8.66 -17.86 4.66
CA MET A 148 -7.91 -18.57 3.61
C MET A 148 -7.05 -17.62 2.80
N MET A 149 -7.57 -16.44 2.43
CA MET A 149 -6.82 -15.39 1.76
C MET A 149 -5.68 -14.87 2.65
N THR A 150 -5.94 -14.63 3.94
CA THR A 150 -4.95 -14.12 4.91
C THR A 150 -3.79 -15.08 5.12
N ILE A 151 -4.03 -16.39 5.16
CA ILE A 151 -2.96 -17.41 5.25
C ILE A 151 -2.37 -17.76 3.87
N GLY A 152 -3.05 -17.41 2.78
CA GLY A 152 -2.61 -17.65 1.41
C GLY A 152 -2.81 -19.11 0.98
N LEU A 153 -4.02 -19.62 1.24
CA LEU A 153 -4.52 -20.92 0.79
C LEU A 153 -5.48 -20.71 -0.39
N PHE A 154 -5.21 -21.37 -1.51
CA PHE A 154 -5.95 -21.16 -2.77
C PHE A 154 -6.07 -19.67 -3.13
N THR A 155 -4.95 -18.95 -2.97
CA THR A 155 -4.88 -17.49 -2.80
C THR A 155 -5.70 -16.72 -3.82
N ARG A 156 -5.69 -17.13 -5.10
CA ARG A 156 -6.44 -16.45 -6.16
C ARG A 156 -7.95 -16.60 -5.98
N VAL A 157 -8.41 -17.81 -5.70
CA VAL A 157 -9.83 -18.11 -5.49
C VAL A 157 -10.32 -17.47 -4.20
N SER A 158 -9.57 -17.62 -3.10
CA SER A 158 -9.93 -17.02 -1.82
C SER A 158 -9.94 -15.49 -1.87
N THR A 159 -9.05 -14.85 -2.62
CA THR A 159 -9.08 -13.38 -2.84
C THR A 159 -10.36 -12.95 -3.57
N ILE A 160 -10.71 -13.62 -4.67
CA ILE A 160 -11.90 -13.29 -5.46
C ILE A 160 -13.17 -13.51 -4.64
N LEU A 161 -13.30 -14.65 -3.96
CA LEU A 161 -14.47 -14.97 -3.15
C LEU A 161 -14.60 -14.04 -1.94
N SER A 162 -13.50 -13.68 -1.28
CA SER A 162 -13.51 -12.69 -0.20
C SER A 162 -14.05 -11.34 -0.68
N TRP A 163 -13.62 -10.90 -1.87
CA TRP A 163 -14.11 -9.65 -2.46
C TRP A 163 -15.60 -9.73 -2.84
N LEU A 164 -16.03 -10.82 -3.47
CA LEU A 164 -17.43 -11.01 -3.86
C LEU A 164 -18.37 -11.06 -2.65
N LEU A 165 -18.01 -11.82 -1.61
CA LEU A 165 -18.81 -11.95 -0.38
C LEU A 165 -18.88 -10.62 0.39
N MET A 166 -17.75 -9.92 0.50
CA MET A 166 -17.69 -8.57 1.05
C MET A 166 -18.62 -7.61 0.30
N LEU A 167 -18.63 -7.67 -1.05
CA LEU A 167 -19.55 -6.86 -1.84
C LEU A 167 -21.02 -7.17 -1.56
N GLN A 168 -21.40 -8.42 -1.33
CA GLN A 168 -22.78 -8.77 -0.99
C GLN A 168 -23.23 -8.04 0.28
N LEU A 169 -22.38 -8.00 1.31
CA LEU A 169 -22.70 -7.35 2.57
C LEU A 169 -22.69 -5.82 2.46
N TYR A 170 -21.67 -5.23 1.83
CA TYR A 170 -21.59 -3.77 1.65
C TYR A 170 -22.72 -3.21 0.77
N ASN A 171 -23.15 -3.97 -0.24
CA ASN A 171 -24.20 -3.48 -1.13
C ASN A 171 -25.59 -3.56 -0.49
N TYR A 172 -25.83 -4.41 0.51
CA TYR A 172 -27.14 -4.59 1.12
C TYR A 172 -27.63 -3.37 1.90
N ASN A 173 -26.81 -2.85 2.82
CA ASN A 173 -27.21 -1.75 3.70
C ASN A 173 -26.09 -0.68 3.78
N PRO A 174 -26.30 0.55 3.27
CA PRO A 174 -25.30 1.62 3.33
C PRO A 174 -25.21 2.35 4.69
N ILE A 175 -26.06 2.06 5.67
CA ILE A 175 -26.20 2.89 6.88
C ILE A 175 -24.89 2.96 7.69
N TYR A 176 -24.14 1.86 7.76
CA TYR A 176 -22.88 1.77 8.50
C TYR A 176 -21.64 2.15 7.67
N TYR A 177 -21.85 2.62 6.44
CA TYR A 177 -20.78 2.78 5.45
C TYR A 177 -19.80 3.91 5.81
N THR A 178 -18.51 3.60 5.81
CA THR A 178 -17.45 4.58 6.03
C THR A 178 -16.55 4.73 4.79
N GLY A 179 -15.72 5.78 4.77
CA GLY A 179 -14.68 5.91 3.73
C GLY A 179 -13.71 4.74 3.68
N GLY A 180 -13.49 4.05 4.81
CA GLY A 180 -12.59 2.89 4.92
C GLY A 180 -13.10 1.71 4.10
N ASP A 181 -14.41 1.47 4.12
CA ASP A 181 -15.04 0.40 3.34
C ASP A 181 -14.87 0.62 1.83
N THR A 182 -14.82 1.88 1.38
CA THR A 182 -14.50 2.20 -0.02
C THR A 182 -13.09 1.78 -0.37
N VAL A 183 -12.14 2.09 0.53
CA VAL A 183 -10.74 1.76 0.34
C VAL A 183 -10.55 0.23 0.30
N VAL A 184 -11.08 -0.52 1.27
CA VAL A 184 -10.99 -2.00 1.25
C VAL A 184 -11.56 -2.55 -0.05
N ARG A 185 -12.75 -2.07 -0.46
CA ARG A 185 -13.42 -2.54 -1.67
C ARG A 185 -12.57 -2.37 -2.93
N VAL A 186 -11.96 -1.21 -3.11
CA VAL A 186 -11.11 -0.92 -4.28
C VAL A 186 -9.76 -1.66 -4.18
N MET A 187 -9.15 -1.70 -3.00
CA MET A 187 -7.85 -2.34 -2.80
C MET A 187 -7.96 -3.86 -2.95
N MET A 188 -9.02 -4.48 -2.43
CA MET A 188 -9.31 -5.91 -2.62
C MET A 188 -9.60 -6.22 -4.09
N PHE A 189 -10.32 -5.34 -4.81
CA PHE A 189 -10.52 -5.50 -6.24
C PHE A 189 -9.19 -5.54 -7.00
N LEU A 190 -8.30 -4.57 -6.75
CA LEU A 190 -6.96 -4.55 -7.34
C LEU A 190 -6.13 -5.77 -6.92
N GLY A 191 -6.31 -6.23 -5.67
CA GLY A 191 -5.70 -7.42 -5.11
C GLY A 191 -5.97 -8.71 -5.90
N MET A 192 -7.14 -8.83 -6.54
CA MET A 192 -7.48 -9.99 -7.39
C MET A 192 -6.51 -10.18 -8.57
N PHE A 193 -5.85 -9.10 -9.00
CA PHE A 193 -4.90 -9.11 -10.10
C PHE A 193 -3.45 -9.31 -9.64
N ILE A 194 -3.18 -9.23 -8.33
CA ILE A 194 -1.85 -9.40 -7.76
C ILE A 194 -1.63 -10.88 -7.43
N ASP A 195 -0.52 -11.45 -7.90
CA ASP A 195 -0.08 -12.81 -7.52
C ASP A 195 0.61 -12.79 -6.14
N TRP A 196 -0.04 -12.20 -5.13
CA TRP A 196 0.47 -12.04 -3.75
C TRP A 196 0.48 -13.34 -2.93
N GLY A 197 0.20 -14.47 -3.58
CA GLY A 197 0.36 -15.82 -3.05
C GLY A 197 1.73 -16.45 -3.33
N GLN A 198 2.70 -15.74 -3.93
CA GLN A 198 4.04 -16.29 -4.21
C GLN A 198 5.03 -16.19 -3.03
N ALA A 199 4.68 -15.46 -1.97
CA ALA A 199 5.44 -15.38 -0.73
C ALA A 199 4.51 -15.36 0.49
N TYR A 200 5.04 -15.75 1.66
CA TYR A 200 4.36 -15.80 2.96
C TYR A 200 2.96 -16.46 2.93
N SER A 201 2.80 -17.48 2.09
CA SER A 201 1.53 -18.16 1.85
C SER A 201 1.69 -19.68 1.97
N VAL A 202 0.60 -20.36 2.32
CA VAL A 202 0.52 -21.82 2.29
C VAL A 202 0.75 -22.35 0.87
N ASP A 203 0.25 -21.65 -0.16
CA ASP A 203 0.46 -22.03 -1.56
C ASP A 203 1.95 -22.02 -1.97
N ALA A 204 2.70 -20.97 -1.59
CA ALA A 204 4.13 -20.88 -1.87
C ALA A 204 4.91 -21.95 -1.09
N TRP A 205 4.52 -22.19 0.16
CA TRP A 205 5.10 -23.28 0.96
C TRP A 205 4.84 -24.64 0.31
N ARG A 206 3.62 -24.95 -0.13
CA ARG A 206 3.28 -26.21 -0.83
C ARG A 206 4.09 -26.40 -2.12
N LYS A 207 4.32 -25.33 -2.89
CA LYS A 207 5.17 -25.38 -4.10
C LYS A 207 6.62 -25.68 -3.76
N ARG A 208 7.20 -24.99 -2.77
CA ARG A 208 8.58 -25.25 -2.32
C ARG A 208 8.76 -26.64 -1.73
N ARG A 209 7.80 -27.07 -0.92
CA ARG A 209 7.78 -28.43 -0.35
C ARG A 209 7.80 -29.48 -1.45
N ARG A 210 6.96 -29.34 -2.49
CA ARG A 210 6.96 -30.25 -3.64
C ARG A 210 8.29 -30.25 -4.38
N ALA A 211 8.93 -29.09 -4.57
CA ALA A 211 10.24 -29.02 -5.21
C ALA A 211 11.33 -29.73 -4.38
N ILE A 212 11.37 -29.50 -3.06
CA ILE A 212 12.35 -30.15 -2.17
C ILE A 212 12.16 -31.67 -2.15
N LEU A 213 10.91 -32.14 -2.03
CA LEU A 213 10.61 -33.57 -2.06
C LEU A 213 10.82 -34.21 -3.44
N GLY A 214 10.79 -33.40 -4.50
CA GLY A 214 11.13 -33.79 -5.86
C GLY A 214 12.63 -33.75 -6.18
N GLY A 215 13.50 -33.51 -5.20
CA GLY A 215 14.95 -33.56 -5.37
C GLY A 215 15.62 -32.24 -5.75
N ALA A 216 14.98 -31.08 -5.51
CA ALA A 216 15.63 -29.80 -5.74
C ALA A 216 16.88 -29.62 -4.86
N GLU A 217 18.04 -29.40 -5.51
CA GLU A 217 19.33 -29.18 -4.83
C GLU A 217 19.40 -27.86 -4.08
N GLN A 218 18.60 -26.87 -4.50
CA GLN A 218 18.54 -25.54 -3.90
C GLN A 218 17.12 -25.14 -3.55
N LEU A 219 16.97 -24.37 -2.48
CA LEU A 219 15.68 -23.82 -2.08
C LEU A 219 15.17 -22.83 -3.14
N PRO A 220 14.02 -23.08 -3.78
CA PRO A 220 13.53 -22.18 -4.83
C PRO A 220 13.19 -20.80 -4.27
N ALA A 221 13.76 -19.76 -4.87
CA ALA A 221 13.40 -18.38 -4.59
C ALA A 221 11.90 -18.12 -4.86
N PRO A 222 11.26 -17.15 -4.17
CA PRO A 222 9.89 -16.77 -4.51
C PRO A 222 9.79 -16.37 -5.99
N LYS A 223 8.75 -16.84 -6.68
CA LYS A 223 8.50 -16.45 -8.07
C LYS A 223 8.22 -14.94 -8.12
N ARG A 224 8.95 -14.21 -8.98
CA ARG A 224 8.69 -12.79 -9.20
C ARG A 224 7.34 -12.56 -9.86
N ILE A 225 6.66 -11.48 -9.49
CA ILE A 225 5.28 -11.18 -9.92
C ILE A 225 5.22 -9.92 -10.78
N ALA A 226 4.18 -9.79 -11.59
CA ALA A 226 3.97 -8.60 -12.41
C ALA A 226 3.73 -7.38 -11.52
N VAL A 227 4.32 -6.24 -11.88
CA VAL A 227 4.29 -5.02 -11.06
C VAL A 227 3.08 -4.13 -11.32
N TRP A 228 2.43 -4.21 -12.50
CA TRP A 228 1.34 -3.30 -12.82
C TRP A 228 0.19 -3.25 -11.81
N PRO A 229 -0.32 -4.37 -11.23
CA PRO A 229 -1.46 -4.28 -10.33
C PRO A 229 -1.03 -3.72 -8.96
N VAL A 230 0.23 -3.93 -8.58
CA VAL A 230 0.87 -3.30 -7.41
C VAL A 230 0.97 -1.79 -7.63
N ARG A 231 1.40 -1.34 -8.81
CA ARG A 231 1.49 0.09 -9.17
C ARG A 231 0.11 0.75 -9.18
N LEU A 232 -0.93 0.09 -9.70
CA LEU A 232 -2.30 0.61 -9.62
C LEU A 232 -2.77 0.78 -8.17
N MET A 233 -2.44 -0.17 -7.28
CA MET A 233 -2.76 -0.05 -5.85
C MET A 233 -2.00 1.11 -5.18
N MET A 234 -0.73 1.32 -5.54
CA MET A 234 0.06 2.46 -5.10
C MET A 234 -0.53 3.80 -5.60
N ILE A 235 -0.91 3.86 -6.88
CA ILE A 235 -1.54 5.05 -7.49
C ILE A 235 -2.88 5.32 -6.81
N GLN A 236 -3.71 4.30 -6.58
CA GLN A 236 -4.97 4.46 -5.88
C GLN A 236 -4.79 5.09 -4.50
N LEU A 237 -3.77 4.64 -3.74
CA LEU A 237 -3.48 5.24 -2.43
C LEU A 237 -3.03 6.70 -2.56
N ALA A 238 -2.21 7.00 -3.55
CA ALA A 238 -1.77 8.37 -3.80
C ALA A 238 -2.94 9.28 -4.19
N CYS A 239 -3.86 8.80 -5.04
CA CYS A 239 -5.10 9.51 -5.39
C CYS A 239 -5.97 9.77 -4.16
N ILE A 240 -6.10 8.81 -3.25
CA ILE A 240 -6.88 8.98 -2.02
C ILE A 240 -6.30 10.12 -1.20
N TYR A 241 -5.00 10.09 -0.89
CA TYR A 241 -4.37 11.16 -0.09
C TYR A 241 -4.37 12.51 -0.80
N SER A 242 -4.03 12.56 -2.09
CA SER A 242 -4.00 13.84 -2.80
C SER A 242 -5.40 14.46 -2.88
N ALA A 243 -6.43 13.67 -3.16
CA ALA A 243 -7.81 14.15 -3.19
C ALA A 243 -8.26 14.65 -1.81
N THR A 244 -7.95 13.92 -0.73
CA THR A 244 -8.34 14.36 0.63
C THR A 244 -7.58 15.61 1.06
N GLY A 245 -6.29 15.72 0.69
CA GLY A 245 -5.47 16.91 0.95
C GLY A 245 -6.02 18.15 0.25
N LEU A 246 -6.37 18.05 -1.03
CA LEU A 246 -6.93 19.16 -1.80
C LEU A 246 -8.30 19.62 -1.29
N LEU A 247 -9.13 18.68 -0.83
CA LEU A 247 -10.45 19.00 -0.25
C LEU A 247 -10.35 19.69 1.12
N LYS A 248 -9.18 19.72 1.75
CA LYS A 248 -8.93 20.40 3.04
C LYS A 248 -8.64 21.89 2.86
N SER A 249 -9.55 22.60 2.18
CA SER A 249 -9.40 24.02 1.80
C SER A 249 -10.25 24.99 2.64
N GLY A 250 -11.04 24.48 3.60
CA GLY A 250 -11.90 25.31 4.46
C GLY A 250 -11.15 26.27 5.39
N LYS A 251 -11.85 27.28 5.93
CA LYS A 251 -11.27 28.32 6.83
C LYS A 251 -10.53 27.73 8.03
N THR A 252 -11.03 26.63 8.60
CA THR A 252 -10.41 25.93 9.74
C THR A 252 -9.10 25.24 9.37
N TRP A 253 -8.90 24.86 8.12
CA TRP A 253 -7.62 24.35 7.63
C TRP A 253 -6.64 25.50 7.43
N ALA A 254 -7.09 26.59 6.81
CA ALA A 254 -6.27 27.76 6.52
C ALA A 254 -5.72 28.45 7.78
N ASN A 255 -6.51 28.54 8.85
CA ASN A 255 -6.08 29.13 10.13
C ASN A 255 -5.41 28.11 11.09
N GLY A 256 -5.28 26.84 10.68
CA GLY A 256 -4.65 25.78 11.46
C GLY A 256 -5.51 25.14 12.55
N THR A 257 -6.77 25.53 12.75
CA THR A 257 -7.59 25.05 13.88
C THR A 257 -8.37 23.76 13.58
N ALA A 258 -8.28 23.18 12.38
CA ALA A 258 -9.09 22.03 11.96
C ALA A 258 -8.90 20.80 12.87
N LEU A 259 -7.66 20.41 13.19
CA LEU A 259 -7.41 19.27 14.08
C LEU A 259 -7.90 19.52 15.50
N TYR A 260 -7.76 20.75 16.01
CA TYR A 260 -8.30 21.11 17.32
C TYR A 260 -9.81 20.85 17.35
N TYR A 261 -10.57 21.32 16.36
CA TYR A 261 -12.00 21.05 16.30
C TYR A 261 -12.31 19.57 16.12
N ALA A 262 -11.61 18.87 15.21
CA ALA A 262 -11.84 17.45 14.96
C ALA A 262 -11.66 16.59 16.22
N LEU A 263 -10.65 16.90 17.05
CA LEU A 263 -10.37 16.19 18.29
C LEU A 263 -11.36 16.53 19.43
N ASN A 264 -12.17 17.58 19.28
CA ASN A 264 -13.18 17.98 20.26
C ASN A 264 -14.62 17.66 19.79
N LEU A 265 -14.80 17.07 18.61
CA LEU A 265 -16.11 16.60 18.15
C LEU A 265 -16.52 15.33 18.90
N ASP A 266 -17.72 15.36 19.47
CA ASP A 266 -18.31 14.32 20.32
C ASP A 266 -18.33 12.92 19.70
N HIS A 267 -18.72 12.83 18.44
CA HIS A 267 -18.77 11.60 17.68
C HIS A 267 -17.39 11.11 17.19
N PHE A 268 -16.35 11.93 17.28
CA PHE A 268 -15.01 11.58 16.80
C PHE A 268 -13.96 11.37 17.88
N TYR A 269 -14.08 11.91 19.09
CA TYR A 269 -13.06 11.62 20.11
C TYR A 269 -13.21 10.18 20.63
N ARG A 270 -12.09 9.52 20.90
CA ARG A 270 -12.08 8.23 21.63
C ARG A 270 -12.03 8.44 23.14
N ILE A 271 -11.29 9.46 23.57
CA ILE A 271 -11.14 9.85 24.97
C ILE A 271 -11.47 11.35 25.05
N PRO A 272 -12.38 11.78 25.95
CA PRO A 272 -12.78 13.18 26.10
C PRO A 272 -11.67 14.02 26.76
N ALA A 273 -10.58 14.27 26.02
CA ALA A 273 -9.38 14.96 26.49
C ALA A 273 -9.36 16.45 26.10
N PHE A 274 -10.50 17.13 26.23
CA PHE A 274 -10.70 18.50 25.75
C PHE A 274 -9.66 19.49 26.29
N THR A 275 -9.30 19.37 27.57
CA THR A 275 -8.28 20.22 28.21
C THR A 275 -6.91 20.02 27.59
N LEU A 276 -6.50 18.77 27.36
CA LEU A 276 -5.23 18.44 26.70
C LEU A 276 -5.19 19.03 25.29
N TYR A 277 -6.26 18.89 24.51
CA TYR A 277 -6.32 19.44 23.15
C TYR A 277 -6.35 20.97 23.12
N ALA A 278 -6.99 21.62 24.10
CA ALA A 278 -6.93 23.07 24.25
C ALA A 278 -5.52 23.56 24.59
N TRP A 279 -4.81 22.86 25.49
CA TRP A 279 -3.39 23.13 25.75
C TRP A 279 -2.52 22.90 24.52
N ALA A 280 -2.76 21.82 23.79
CA ALA A 280 -2.05 21.51 22.55
C ALA A 280 -2.26 22.60 21.48
N ASP A 281 -3.47 23.15 21.33
CA ASP A 281 -3.72 24.28 20.42
C ASP A 281 -3.04 25.58 20.87
N LYS A 282 -3.11 25.88 22.17
CA LYS A 282 -2.42 27.03 22.77
C LYS A 282 -0.89 26.96 22.58
N LEU A 283 -0.34 25.75 22.60
CA LEU A 283 1.07 25.46 22.32
C LEU A 283 1.37 25.26 20.82
N TYR A 284 0.43 25.58 19.93
CA TYR A 284 0.53 25.45 18.47
C TYR A 284 0.72 24.02 17.94
N VAL A 285 0.64 22.98 18.78
CA VAL A 285 0.86 21.59 18.39
C VAL A 285 -0.19 21.14 17.38
N THR A 286 -1.48 21.30 17.69
CA THR A 286 -2.59 20.95 16.76
C THR A 286 -2.55 21.80 15.49
N ARG A 287 -2.08 23.04 15.57
CA ARG A 287 -1.95 23.94 14.40
C ARG A 287 -0.87 23.48 13.44
N VAL A 288 0.31 23.14 13.97
CA VAL A 288 1.39 22.54 13.18
C VAL A 288 0.91 21.23 12.58
N MET A 289 0.22 20.37 13.34
CA MET A 289 -0.32 19.13 12.82
C MET A 289 -1.35 19.36 11.70
N THR A 290 -2.26 20.34 11.83
CA THR A 290 -3.24 20.70 10.77
C THR A 290 -2.53 21.01 9.46
N VAL A 291 -1.56 21.92 9.48
CA VAL A 291 -0.80 22.32 8.28
C VAL A 291 0.01 21.15 7.74
N THR A 292 0.63 20.38 8.63
CA THR A 292 1.48 19.24 8.29
C THR A 292 0.68 18.14 7.60
N VAL A 293 -0.50 17.77 8.11
CA VAL A 293 -1.39 16.77 7.48
C VAL A 293 -1.90 17.27 6.13
N HIS A 294 -2.33 18.51 6.03
CA HIS A 294 -2.84 19.08 4.77
C HIS A 294 -1.80 18.98 3.63
N TRP A 295 -0.58 19.45 3.88
CA TRP A 295 0.48 19.41 2.88
C TRP A 295 1.03 18.01 2.66
N TRP A 296 1.12 17.19 3.71
CA TRP A 296 1.55 15.80 3.53
C TRP A 296 0.59 15.01 2.65
N GLU A 297 -0.72 15.16 2.84
CA GLU A 297 -1.70 14.49 1.98
C GLU A 297 -1.64 15.01 0.54
N SER A 298 -1.61 16.33 0.37
CA SER A 298 -1.56 16.97 -0.96
C SER A 298 -0.29 16.61 -1.74
N LEU A 299 0.82 16.46 -1.05
CA LEU A 299 2.14 16.19 -1.64
C LEU A 299 2.51 14.70 -1.60
N PHE A 300 1.66 13.81 -1.07
CA PHE A 300 1.93 12.37 -1.02
C PHE A 300 2.38 11.78 -2.36
N PRO A 301 1.83 12.18 -3.53
CA PRO A 301 2.28 11.66 -4.83
C PRO A 301 3.77 11.89 -5.14
N LEU A 302 4.47 12.79 -4.43
CA LEU A 302 5.92 12.95 -4.56
C LEU A 302 6.71 11.67 -4.22
N VAL A 303 6.10 10.72 -3.50
CA VAL A 303 6.68 9.40 -3.23
C VAL A 303 7.09 8.65 -4.52
N PHE A 304 6.36 8.86 -5.62
CA PHE A 304 6.68 8.24 -6.91
C PHE A 304 7.99 8.75 -7.49
N LEU A 305 8.35 10.01 -7.25
CA LEU A 305 9.62 10.58 -7.68
C LEU A 305 10.79 9.86 -7.01
N GLY A 306 10.70 9.58 -5.70
CA GLY A 306 11.73 8.82 -4.99
C GLY A 306 11.83 7.37 -5.44
N GLU A 307 10.71 6.69 -5.66
CA GLU A 307 10.72 5.31 -6.21
C GLU A 307 11.32 5.27 -7.62
N LEU A 308 11.01 6.26 -8.45
CA LEU A 308 11.56 6.37 -9.79
C LEU A 308 13.07 6.63 -9.78
N LEU A 309 13.52 7.60 -8.98
CA LEU A 309 14.95 7.89 -8.78
C LEU A 309 15.70 6.65 -8.29
N ARG A 310 15.12 5.90 -7.35
CA ARG A 310 15.71 4.66 -6.85
C ARG A 310 15.79 3.59 -7.92
N GLY A 311 14.75 3.44 -8.75
CA GLY A 311 14.76 2.53 -9.89
C GLY A 311 15.91 2.85 -10.87
N VAL A 312 16.07 4.13 -11.21
CA VAL A 312 17.16 4.60 -12.08
C VAL A 312 18.54 4.29 -11.48
N ASP A 313 18.73 4.51 -10.18
CA ASP A 313 20.01 4.21 -9.53
C ASP A 313 20.31 2.71 -9.49
N LYS A 314 19.29 1.86 -9.31
CA LYS A 314 19.44 0.40 -9.38
C LYS A 314 19.83 -0.06 -10.78
N ASP A 315 19.19 0.47 -11.80
CA ASP A 315 19.50 0.15 -13.20
C ASP A 315 20.93 0.58 -13.56
N GLN A 316 21.36 1.75 -13.09
CA GLN A 316 22.73 2.21 -13.28
C GLN A 316 23.73 1.29 -12.57
N ALA A 317 23.49 0.93 -11.32
CA ALA A 317 24.37 0.05 -10.56
C ALA A 317 24.46 -1.37 -11.19
N ALA A 318 23.38 -1.82 -11.85
CA ALA A 318 23.32 -3.10 -12.54
C ALA A 318 23.91 -3.05 -13.97
N GLY A 319 24.27 -1.88 -14.49
CA GLY A 319 24.74 -1.72 -15.87
C GLY A 319 23.66 -2.02 -16.92
N THR A 320 22.39 -2.12 -16.53
CA THR A 320 21.26 -2.46 -17.42
C THR A 320 20.70 -1.24 -18.14
N TRP A 321 21.08 -0.04 -17.72
CA TRP A 321 20.74 1.20 -18.39
C TRP A 321 21.66 1.44 -19.60
N VAL A 322 21.20 0.99 -20.77
CA VAL A 322 21.83 1.29 -22.07
C VAL A 322 20.81 2.07 -22.89
N GLY A 323 20.89 3.41 -22.84
CA GLY A 323 19.93 4.25 -23.54
C GLY A 323 20.33 5.74 -23.51
N PRO A 324 20.21 6.47 -24.64
CA PRO A 324 20.59 7.88 -24.79
C PRO A 324 19.56 8.87 -24.22
N VAL A 325 18.52 8.38 -23.54
CA VAL A 325 17.44 9.19 -22.98
C VAL A 325 17.97 9.93 -21.75
N PRO A 326 17.96 11.27 -21.77
CA PRO A 326 18.38 12.05 -20.62
C PRO A 326 17.55 11.69 -19.39
N ARG A 327 18.23 11.49 -18.26
CA ARG A 327 17.65 11.04 -16.98
C ARG A 327 16.47 11.91 -16.50
N TRP A 328 16.36 13.14 -16.99
CA TRP A 328 15.31 14.10 -16.66
C TRP A 328 13.96 13.81 -17.33
N THR A 329 13.89 13.04 -18.42
CA THR A 329 12.59 12.60 -18.99
C THR A 329 11.80 11.80 -17.95
N PHE A 330 12.48 10.98 -17.16
CA PHE A 330 11.86 10.23 -16.06
C PHE A 330 11.43 11.15 -14.92
N TYR A 331 12.25 12.13 -14.55
CA TYR A 331 11.91 13.07 -13.48
C TYR A 331 10.69 13.91 -13.86
N ALA A 332 10.63 14.33 -15.13
CA ALA A 332 9.50 15.05 -15.70
C ALA A 332 8.24 14.17 -15.79
N LEU A 333 8.34 12.90 -16.21
CA LEU A 333 7.20 11.97 -16.21
C LEU A 333 6.70 11.63 -14.80
N GLY A 334 7.60 11.37 -13.86
CA GLY A 334 7.25 11.09 -12.47
C GLY A 334 6.57 12.28 -11.82
N LEU A 335 7.10 13.48 -12.04
CA LEU A 335 6.52 14.71 -11.52
C LEU A 335 5.22 15.09 -12.24
N ALA A 336 5.16 14.97 -13.56
CA ALA A 336 3.96 15.20 -14.35
C ALA A 336 2.85 14.21 -14.00
N ALA A 337 3.16 12.93 -13.77
CA ALA A 337 2.20 11.94 -13.28
C ALA A 337 1.75 12.22 -11.84
N SER A 338 2.67 12.59 -10.95
CA SER A 338 2.34 12.98 -9.57
C SER A 338 1.45 14.22 -9.52
N VAL A 339 1.72 15.22 -10.38
CA VAL A 339 0.88 16.40 -10.54
C VAL A 339 -0.46 16.02 -11.19
N LEU A 340 -0.49 15.22 -12.25
CA LEU A 340 -1.76 14.81 -12.88
C LEU A 340 -2.67 14.05 -11.91
N VAL A 341 -2.11 13.18 -11.06
CA VAL A 341 -2.84 12.47 -10.00
C VAL A 341 -3.46 13.45 -9.00
N VAL A 342 -2.74 14.52 -8.64
CA VAL A 342 -3.28 15.60 -7.80
C VAL A 342 -4.49 16.27 -8.48
N TRP A 343 -4.40 16.59 -9.78
CA TRP A 343 -5.42 17.39 -10.47
C TRP A 343 -6.62 16.61 -11.05
N THR A 344 -6.45 15.33 -11.39
CA THR A 344 -7.47 14.52 -12.12
C THR A 344 -8.16 13.45 -11.28
N ALA A 345 -7.78 13.29 -10.01
CA ALA A 345 -8.35 12.31 -9.09
C ALA A 345 -9.88 12.33 -8.96
N PRO A 346 -10.59 13.48 -9.03
CA PRO A 346 -12.06 13.50 -8.94
C PRO A 346 -12.78 12.92 -10.19
N THR A 347 -12.13 12.95 -11.36
CA THR A 347 -12.75 12.66 -12.67
C THR A 347 -12.47 11.27 -13.22
N LEU A 348 -11.33 10.65 -12.88
CA LEU A 348 -10.91 9.33 -13.43
C LEU A 348 -11.67 8.11 -12.87
N VAL A 349 -12.53 8.32 -11.87
CA VAL A 349 -13.10 7.26 -11.02
C VAL A 349 -14.19 6.42 -11.72
N ARG A 350 -14.80 6.88 -12.82
CA ARG A 350 -16.03 6.26 -13.33
C ARG A 350 -15.90 5.23 -14.47
N THR A 351 -14.92 5.30 -15.38
CA THR A 351 -14.94 4.41 -16.58
C THR A 351 -13.58 4.01 -17.18
N ALA A 352 -12.48 4.71 -16.89
CA ALA A 352 -11.16 4.43 -17.47
C ALA A 352 -10.44 3.15 -16.98
N PRO A 353 -10.61 2.66 -15.73
CA PRO A 353 -9.79 1.56 -15.20
C PRO A 353 -9.98 0.24 -15.96
N LEU A 354 -11.18 -0.10 -16.42
CA LEU A 354 -11.46 -1.39 -17.07
C LEU A 354 -10.88 -1.48 -18.49
N PHE A 355 -10.92 -0.41 -19.27
CA PHE A 355 -10.32 -0.35 -20.61
C PHE A 355 -8.80 -0.27 -20.57
N LEU A 356 -8.23 0.50 -19.63
CA LEU A 356 -6.78 0.52 -19.39
C LEU A 356 -6.30 -0.85 -18.89
N LEU A 357 -7.03 -1.48 -17.98
CA LEU A 357 -6.75 -2.82 -17.47
C LEU A 357 -6.81 -3.88 -18.59
N ALA A 358 -7.84 -3.85 -19.43
CA ALA A 358 -7.98 -4.76 -20.57
C ALA A 358 -6.89 -4.54 -21.62
N ALA A 359 -6.55 -3.28 -21.94
CA ALA A 359 -5.46 -2.93 -22.83
C ALA A 359 -4.09 -3.37 -22.27
N MET A 360 -3.86 -3.20 -20.96
CA MET A 360 -2.65 -3.65 -20.28
C MET A 360 -2.53 -5.18 -20.26
N ILE A 361 -3.62 -5.91 -20.06
CA ILE A 361 -3.66 -7.38 -20.11
C ILE A 361 -3.46 -7.90 -21.54
N TYR A 362 -4.02 -7.23 -22.55
CA TYR A 362 -3.89 -7.59 -23.96
C TYR A 362 -2.47 -7.34 -24.51
N VAL A 363 -1.87 -6.19 -24.15
CA VAL A 363 -0.50 -5.82 -24.56
C VAL A 363 0.56 -6.74 -23.95
N ASP A 364 0.37 -7.20 -22.71
CA ASP A 364 1.26 -8.16 -22.02
C ASP A 364 1.41 -9.49 -22.78
N ARG A 365 0.37 -9.94 -23.50
CA ARG A 365 0.35 -11.25 -24.15
C ARG A 365 0.87 -11.27 -25.58
N ARG A 366 0.82 -10.13 -26.30
CA ARG A 366 0.86 -10.16 -27.77
C ARG A 366 1.98 -9.32 -28.41
N TRP A 367 2.56 -8.31 -27.75
CA TRP A 367 3.33 -7.27 -28.47
C TRP A 367 4.71 -6.82 -27.94
N LEU A 368 5.33 -7.43 -26.93
CA LEU A 368 6.60 -6.89 -26.37
C LEU A 368 7.66 -7.95 -26.02
N LYS A 369 8.20 -8.64 -27.04
CA LYS A 369 9.27 -9.65 -26.87
C LYS A 369 10.70 -9.08 -26.95
N GLU A 370 10.97 -8.00 -27.68
CA GLU A 370 12.36 -7.61 -27.96
C GLU A 370 12.96 -6.61 -26.95
N PRO A 371 14.24 -6.73 -26.58
CA PRO A 371 14.98 -5.74 -25.81
C PRO A 371 15.27 -4.47 -26.63
N ASP A 372 15.39 -3.36 -25.91
CA ASP A 372 15.64 -2.00 -26.40
C ASP A 372 16.94 -1.91 -27.21
N LYS A 373 16.82 -1.55 -28.50
CA LYS A 373 17.91 -1.24 -29.43
C LYS A 373 17.89 0.24 -29.84
N SER A 374 17.48 1.17 -28.97
CA SER A 374 17.47 2.60 -29.31
C SER A 374 18.90 3.10 -29.60
N GLY A 375 19.22 3.16 -30.90
CA GLY A 375 20.52 3.57 -31.42
C GLY A 375 20.71 5.08 -31.39
N THR A 376 21.83 5.52 -31.98
CA THR A 376 22.16 6.94 -32.22
C THR A 376 21.67 7.46 -33.58
N ASP A 377 20.85 6.67 -34.27
CA ASP A 377 20.35 6.93 -35.62
C ASP A 377 19.29 8.04 -35.67
N MET A 378 19.06 8.57 -36.88
CA MET A 378 18.15 9.69 -37.13
C MET A 378 16.70 9.40 -36.69
N VAL A 379 16.22 8.18 -36.92
CA VAL A 379 14.87 7.76 -36.51
C VAL A 379 14.73 7.81 -34.99
N SER A 380 15.74 7.33 -34.25
CA SER A 380 15.79 7.44 -32.79
C SER A 380 15.76 8.89 -32.29
N TRP A 381 16.41 9.83 -33.00
CA TRP A 381 16.34 11.25 -32.66
C TRP A 381 14.98 11.89 -32.95
N THR A 382 14.33 11.53 -34.05
CA THR A 382 12.96 11.98 -34.36
C THR A 382 11.96 11.51 -33.32
N ILE A 383 12.00 10.22 -32.95
CA ILE A 383 11.15 9.66 -31.89
C ILE A 383 11.36 10.40 -30.56
N ARG A 384 12.61 10.76 -30.24
CA ARG A 384 12.91 11.58 -29.05
C ARG A 384 12.25 12.94 -29.16
N GLY A 385 12.52 13.70 -30.21
CA GLY A 385 11.95 15.04 -30.42
C GLY A 385 10.43 15.06 -30.29
N LEU A 386 9.76 14.12 -30.95
CA LEU A 386 8.31 13.96 -30.87
C LEU A 386 7.84 13.62 -29.43
N SER A 387 8.53 12.73 -28.72
CA SER A 387 8.19 12.41 -27.34
C SER A 387 8.35 13.63 -26.39
N TRP A 388 9.33 14.50 -26.64
CA TRP A 388 9.48 15.75 -25.90
C TRP A 388 8.35 16.73 -26.18
N LEU A 389 7.93 16.86 -27.44
CA LEU A 389 6.79 17.70 -27.82
C LEU A 389 5.50 17.23 -27.14
N CYS A 390 5.26 15.91 -27.08
CA CYS A 390 4.10 15.37 -26.35
C CYS A 390 4.13 15.77 -24.86
N LEU A 391 5.30 15.67 -24.21
CA LEU A 391 5.47 16.04 -22.81
C LEU A 391 5.32 17.55 -22.57
N ILE A 392 5.87 18.39 -23.45
CA ILE A 392 5.75 19.84 -23.38
C ILE A 392 4.28 20.25 -23.54
N GLY A 393 3.58 19.71 -24.53
CA GLY A 393 2.15 19.96 -24.73
C GLY A 393 1.31 19.55 -23.52
N PHE A 394 1.63 18.41 -22.90
CA PHE A 394 0.97 17.95 -21.69
C PHE A 394 1.17 18.92 -20.51
N VAL A 395 2.40 19.40 -20.29
CA VAL A 395 2.70 20.37 -19.23
C VAL A 395 2.04 21.72 -19.51
N ALA A 396 1.97 22.15 -20.78
CA ALA A 396 1.29 23.37 -21.18
C ALA A 396 -0.21 23.32 -20.85
N ILE A 397 -0.87 22.19 -21.06
CA ILE A 397 -2.26 21.98 -20.62
C ILE A 397 -2.38 22.06 -19.09
N GLY A 398 -1.43 21.48 -18.36
CA GLY A 398 -1.36 21.64 -16.90
C GLY A 398 -1.27 23.12 -16.46
N ALA A 399 -0.51 23.94 -17.20
CA ALA A 399 -0.40 25.37 -16.94
C ALA A 399 -1.71 26.12 -17.18
N VAL A 400 -2.53 25.68 -18.15
CA VAL A 400 -3.90 26.18 -18.36
C VAL A 400 -4.80 25.80 -17.18
N PHE A 401 -4.70 24.58 -16.65
CA PHE A 401 -5.48 24.20 -15.46
C PHE A 401 -5.04 24.96 -14.20
N ALA A 402 -3.75 25.27 -14.05
CA ALA A 402 -3.27 26.10 -12.95
C ALA A 402 -3.83 27.54 -13.03
N ASP A 403 -3.89 28.11 -14.25
CA ASP A 403 -4.53 29.39 -14.52
C ASP A 403 -6.01 29.39 -14.10
N LEU A 404 -6.78 28.44 -14.63
CA LEU A 404 -8.19 28.26 -14.31
C LEU A 404 -8.39 27.99 -12.81
N GLY A 405 -7.48 27.25 -12.20
CA GLY A 405 -7.45 27.00 -10.75
C GLY A 405 -7.46 28.29 -9.94
N VAL A 406 -6.56 29.22 -10.26
CA VAL A 406 -6.52 30.55 -9.62
C VAL A 406 -7.76 31.37 -9.98
N LEU A 407 -8.19 31.33 -11.24
CA LEU A 407 -9.34 32.09 -11.71
C LEU A 407 -10.62 31.72 -10.93
N TYR A 408 -10.86 30.43 -10.73
CA TYR A 408 -12.11 29.93 -10.17
C TYR A 408 -12.08 29.73 -8.66
N TYR A 409 -10.95 29.28 -8.12
CA TYR A 409 -10.89 28.78 -6.74
C TYR A 409 -10.06 29.64 -5.79
N PHE A 410 -9.23 30.54 -6.30
CA PHE A 410 -8.46 31.45 -5.45
C PHE A 410 -9.18 32.79 -5.27
N ASN A 411 -9.60 33.05 -4.03
CA ASN A 411 -10.11 34.35 -3.60
C ASN A 411 -9.18 34.90 -2.51
N PRO A 412 -8.43 35.98 -2.79
CA PRO A 412 -7.53 36.55 -1.79
C PRO A 412 -8.32 37.12 -0.60
N PRO A 413 -7.78 37.00 0.63
CA PRO A 413 -8.34 37.68 1.80
C PRO A 413 -8.40 39.20 1.56
N LYS A 414 -9.43 39.89 2.06
CA LYS A 414 -9.60 41.35 1.86
C LYS A 414 -8.39 42.19 2.32
N ASN A 415 -7.63 41.71 3.30
CA ASN A 415 -6.47 42.39 3.86
C ASN A 415 -5.13 41.84 3.33
N ALA A 416 -5.16 41.02 2.27
CA ALA A 416 -3.93 40.48 1.70
C ALA A 416 -3.12 41.58 1.00
N PRO A 417 -1.78 41.49 1.01
CA PRO A 417 -0.88 42.35 0.24
C PRO A 417 -1.32 42.54 -1.21
N ALA A 418 -1.00 43.69 -1.80
CA ALA A 418 -1.43 44.06 -3.16
C ALA A 418 -1.12 43.00 -4.24
N PHE A 419 0.02 42.29 -4.11
CA PHE A 419 0.39 41.23 -5.06
C PHE A 419 -0.55 40.02 -4.99
N LEU A 420 -1.13 39.71 -3.82
CA LEU A 420 -2.12 38.63 -3.67
C LEU A 420 -3.51 39.05 -4.15
N GLN A 421 -3.80 40.36 -4.19
CA GLN A 421 -5.05 40.88 -4.75
C GLN A 421 -5.06 40.87 -6.28
N ASN A 422 -3.88 40.91 -6.92
CA ASN A 422 -3.76 40.90 -8.38
C ASN A 422 -3.96 39.48 -8.94
N LYS A 423 -5.20 39.19 -9.33
CA LYS A 423 -5.59 37.86 -9.83
C LYS A 423 -4.88 37.48 -11.13
N ASP A 424 -4.65 38.42 -12.04
CA ASP A 424 -3.96 38.15 -13.31
C ASP A 424 -2.46 37.86 -13.11
N LEU A 425 -1.82 38.55 -12.16
CA LEU A 425 -0.46 38.23 -11.74
C LEU A 425 -0.38 36.80 -11.18
N LEU A 426 -1.31 36.41 -10.30
CA LEU A 426 -1.32 35.09 -9.68
C LEU A 426 -1.61 33.97 -10.68
N ARG A 427 -2.51 34.22 -11.62
CA ARG A 427 -2.81 33.36 -12.77
C ARG A 427 -1.57 33.06 -13.60
N ASN A 428 -0.89 34.12 -14.07
CA ASN A 428 0.36 34.00 -14.81
C ASN A 428 1.45 33.30 -13.98
N ALA A 429 1.57 33.63 -12.70
CA ALA A 429 2.53 33.00 -11.79
C ALA A 429 2.25 31.50 -11.63
N ALA A 430 0.99 31.08 -11.53
CA ALA A 430 0.60 29.67 -11.40
C ALA A 430 0.92 28.86 -12.67
N SER A 431 0.62 29.42 -13.84
CA SER A 431 0.97 28.81 -15.13
C SER A 431 2.48 28.68 -15.30
N VAL A 432 3.24 29.75 -15.03
CA VAL A 432 4.71 29.73 -15.10
C VAL A 432 5.28 28.74 -14.09
N ALA A 433 4.75 28.69 -12.86
CA ALA A 433 5.19 27.76 -11.83
C ALA A 433 5.01 26.29 -12.24
N THR A 434 3.97 25.97 -13.02
CA THR A 434 3.72 24.59 -13.51
C THR A 434 4.85 24.09 -14.42
N ILE A 435 5.59 24.99 -15.06
CA ILE A 435 6.76 24.67 -15.90
C ILE A 435 8.07 24.85 -15.12
N ALA A 436 8.22 25.99 -14.46
CA ALA A 436 9.47 26.40 -13.82
C ALA A 436 9.83 25.52 -12.61
N VAL A 437 8.85 25.14 -11.78
CA VAL A 437 9.10 24.33 -10.58
C VAL A 437 9.63 22.93 -10.95
N PRO A 438 9.02 22.17 -11.88
CA PRO A 438 9.60 20.94 -12.39
C PRO A 438 11.04 21.04 -12.88
N LEU A 439 11.34 22.05 -13.70
CA LEU A 439 12.67 22.25 -14.25
C LEU A 439 13.69 22.59 -13.15
N PHE A 440 13.31 23.45 -12.22
CA PHE A 440 14.12 23.79 -11.05
C PHE A 440 14.40 22.55 -10.19
N LEU A 441 13.37 21.77 -9.84
CA LEU A 441 13.53 20.55 -9.05
C LEU A 441 14.42 19.53 -9.76
N ALA A 442 14.27 19.36 -11.07
CA ALA A 442 15.14 18.50 -11.87
C ALA A 442 16.60 18.98 -11.83
N ALA A 443 16.84 20.28 -12.01
CA ALA A 443 18.18 20.88 -11.92
C ALA A 443 18.80 20.68 -10.53
N VAL A 444 18.04 20.92 -9.45
CA VAL A 444 18.48 20.68 -8.07
C VAL A 444 18.83 19.21 -7.86
N ILE A 445 18.00 18.27 -8.33
CA ILE A 445 18.28 16.83 -8.22
C ILE A 445 19.59 16.47 -8.94
N LEU A 446 19.84 17.04 -10.12
CA LEU A 446 21.08 16.82 -10.87
C LEU A 446 22.29 17.39 -10.13
N ILE A 447 22.20 18.62 -9.62
CA ILE A 447 23.27 19.25 -8.84
C ILE A 447 23.58 18.41 -7.60
N LEU A 448 22.56 18.00 -6.85
CA LEU A 448 22.72 17.15 -5.67
C LEU A 448 23.36 15.82 -6.03
N ARG A 449 22.93 15.19 -7.13
CA ARG A 449 23.47 13.90 -7.56
C ARG A 449 24.95 13.99 -7.94
N THR A 450 25.34 15.04 -8.65
CA THR A 450 26.70 15.25 -9.15
C THR A 450 27.65 15.73 -8.04
N TRP A 451 27.25 16.74 -7.28
CA TRP A 451 28.14 17.45 -6.36
C TRP A 451 27.95 17.06 -4.90
N MET A 452 26.78 16.56 -4.51
CA MET A 452 26.44 16.25 -3.11
C MET A 452 25.75 14.88 -2.96
N PRO A 453 26.41 13.76 -3.33
CA PRO A 453 25.76 12.45 -3.43
C PRO A 453 25.15 11.94 -2.10
N ARG A 454 25.67 12.40 -0.94
CA ARG A 454 25.07 12.12 0.37
C ARG A 454 23.72 12.82 0.54
N ALA A 455 23.65 14.11 0.19
CA ALA A 455 22.42 14.89 0.23
C ALA A 455 21.41 14.35 -0.80
N TYR A 456 21.86 13.97 -2.00
CA TYR A 456 21.01 13.30 -2.99
C TYR A 456 20.35 12.03 -2.44
N ARG A 457 21.11 11.12 -1.82
CA ARG A 457 20.54 9.90 -1.23
C ARG A 457 19.54 10.21 -0.12
N PHE A 458 19.80 11.22 0.70
CA PHE A 458 18.85 11.66 1.71
C PHE A 458 17.57 12.19 1.07
N THR A 459 17.66 13.10 0.11
CA THR A 459 16.51 13.65 -0.63
C THR A 459 15.71 12.56 -1.34
N ARG A 460 16.39 11.62 -2.01
CA ARG A 460 15.77 10.49 -2.70
C ARG A 460 15.04 9.54 -1.75
N ASP A 461 15.66 9.15 -0.64
CA ASP A 461 15.13 8.09 0.23
C ASP A 461 14.19 8.59 1.32
N TRP A 462 14.38 9.83 1.78
CA TRP A 462 13.54 10.49 2.79
C TRP A 462 12.56 11.46 2.15
N LEU A 463 13.02 12.58 1.58
CA LEU A 463 12.11 13.65 1.14
C LEU A 463 11.11 13.18 0.07
N PHE A 464 11.61 12.55 -0.99
CA PHE A 464 10.78 11.99 -2.06
C PHE A 464 10.55 10.49 -1.90
N GLY A 465 11.20 9.85 -0.94
CA GLY A 465 11.16 8.40 -0.78
C GLY A 465 10.12 7.97 0.23
N LYS A 466 9.69 6.71 0.10
CA LYS A 466 8.68 6.10 0.98
C LYS A 466 8.96 6.18 2.49
N ARG A 467 10.19 6.47 2.93
CA ARG A 467 10.52 6.56 4.37
C ARG A 467 9.78 7.71 5.05
N LEU A 468 9.80 8.91 4.50
CA LEU A 468 9.04 10.02 5.09
C LEU A 468 7.54 9.76 4.97
N TRP A 469 7.08 9.50 3.74
CA TRP A 469 5.66 9.42 3.44
C TRP A 469 4.95 8.31 4.19
N LEU A 470 5.48 7.07 4.15
CA LEU A 470 4.84 5.95 4.83
C LEU A 470 5.02 6.00 6.35
N THR A 471 6.17 6.44 6.86
CA THR A 471 6.35 6.55 8.32
C THR A 471 5.44 7.61 8.91
N MET A 472 5.39 8.79 8.29
CA MET A 472 4.48 9.85 8.76
C MET A 472 3.02 9.42 8.62
N GLY A 473 2.64 8.80 7.50
CA GLY A 473 1.30 8.26 7.32
C GLY A 473 0.95 7.21 8.38
N PHE A 474 1.84 6.27 8.66
CA PHE A 474 1.63 5.24 9.69
C PHE A 474 1.52 5.84 11.10
N LEU A 475 2.37 6.79 11.45
CA LEU A 475 2.29 7.49 12.75
C LEU A 475 1.02 8.33 12.88
N MET A 476 0.62 9.00 11.79
CA MET A 476 -0.63 9.76 11.74
C MET A 476 -1.82 8.84 12.00
N HIS A 477 -1.88 7.69 11.31
CA HIS A 477 -2.95 6.71 11.50
C HIS A 477 -2.96 6.13 12.92
N ILE A 478 -1.81 5.76 13.49
CA ILE A 478 -1.74 5.38 14.92
C ILE A 478 -2.28 6.49 15.82
N GLY A 479 -1.91 7.75 15.56
CA GLY A 479 -2.43 8.89 16.30
C GLY A 479 -3.95 9.00 16.22
N ILE A 480 -4.53 8.82 15.03
CA ILE A 480 -5.98 8.80 14.83
C ILE A 480 -6.60 7.62 15.58
N ASP A 481 -6.04 6.40 15.53
CA ASP A 481 -6.60 5.25 16.24
C ASP A 481 -6.63 5.47 17.76
N LEU A 482 -5.58 6.09 18.30
CA LEU A 482 -5.46 6.33 19.74
C LEU A 482 -6.35 7.47 20.24
N THR A 483 -6.60 8.49 19.41
CA THR A 483 -7.28 9.73 19.83
C THR A 483 -8.71 9.84 19.33
N MET A 484 -9.04 9.19 18.21
CA MET A 484 -10.31 9.31 17.53
C MET A 484 -11.05 7.96 17.40
N ASN A 485 -12.37 8.05 17.33
CA ASN A 485 -13.29 6.95 17.07
C ASN A 485 -13.82 7.08 15.63
N VAL A 486 -13.11 6.46 14.68
CA VAL A 486 -13.44 6.51 13.24
C VAL A 486 -13.64 5.10 12.66
N GLY A 487 -14.05 4.16 13.52
CA GLY A 487 -14.23 2.75 13.14
C GLY A 487 -12.95 2.11 12.62
N THR A 488 -13.08 1.20 11.65
CA THR A 488 -11.96 0.42 11.09
C THR A 488 -11.16 1.17 10.01
N PHE A 489 -11.51 2.42 9.69
CA PHE A 489 -10.85 3.23 8.68
C PHE A 489 -9.32 3.23 8.83
N VAL A 490 -8.86 3.38 10.07
CA VAL A 490 -7.44 3.49 10.38
C VAL A 490 -6.69 2.19 10.07
N GLN A 491 -7.26 1.06 10.46
CA GLN A 491 -6.71 -0.27 10.23
C GLN A 491 -6.65 -0.56 8.72
N VAL A 492 -7.66 -0.13 7.97
CA VAL A 492 -7.69 -0.23 6.50
C VAL A 492 -6.55 0.57 5.87
N MET A 493 -6.38 1.83 6.27
CA MET A 493 -5.32 2.69 5.72
C MET A 493 -3.92 2.21 6.08
N MET A 494 -3.73 1.62 7.26
CA MET A 494 -2.45 0.98 7.61
C MET A 494 -2.21 -0.31 6.81
N ALA A 495 -3.26 -1.08 6.52
CA ALA A 495 -3.16 -2.36 5.83
C ALA A 495 -2.71 -2.24 4.36
N VAL A 496 -2.86 -1.07 3.74
CA VAL A 496 -2.41 -0.82 2.37
C VAL A 496 -0.93 -0.44 2.27
N TYR A 497 -0.30 0.07 3.31
CA TYR A 497 1.11 0.51 3.25
C TYR A 497 2.14 -0.58 2.91
N PRO A 498 2.00 -1.84 3.34
CA PRO A 498 2.96 -2.89 2.98
C PRO A 498 3.15 -3.10 1.47
N ILE A 499 2.20 -2.67 0.63
CA ILE A 499 2.31 -2.76 -0.84
C ILE A 499 3.51 -1.99 -1.40
N TRP A 500 3.98 -0.96 -0.69
CA TRP A 500 5.11 -0.11 -1.07
C TRP A 500 6.47 -0.69 -0.68
N LEU A 501 6.50 -1.80 0.06
CA LEU A 501 7.73 -2.43 0.53
C LEU A 501 8.32 -3.32 -0.56
N GLY A 502 9.61 -3.14 -0.84
CA GLY A 502 10.39 -4.06 -1.66
C GLY A 502 10.98 -5.18 -0.81
N GLY A 503 11.52 -6.21 -1.47
CA GLY A 503 12.19 -7.32 -0.80
C GLY A 503 13.28 -6.89 0.18
N GLU A 504 14.10 -5.90 -0.22
CA GLU A 504 15.16 -5.32 0.63
C GLU A 504 14.60 -4.63 1.89
N ASP A 505 13.44 -3.99 1.79
CA ASP A 505 12.79 -3.34 2.94
C ASP A 505 12.25 -4.39 3.92
N VAL A 506 11.67 -5.47 3.38
CA VAL A 506 11.20 -6.61 4.17
C VAL A 506 12.38 -7.33 4.84
N ASP A 507 13.51 -7.47 4.15
CA ASP A 507 14.74 -8.01 4.74
C ASP A 507 15.27 -7.11 5.85
N ALA A 508 15.29 -5.79 5.64
CA ALA A 508 15.68 -4.83 6.65
C ALA A 508 14.76 -4.88 7.87
N MET A 509 13.44 -5.02 7.66
CA MET A 509 12.44 -5.21 8.71
C MET A 509 12.74 -6.47 9.53
N TRP A 510 12.93 -7.63 8.88
CA TRP A 510 13.24 -8.87 9.59
C TRP A 510 14.56 -8.78 10.35
N ARG A 511 15.60 -8.18 9.77
CA ARG A 511 16.87 -7.94 10.50
C ARG A 511 16.64 -7.05 11.71
N TYR A 512 15.85 -5.99 11.59
CA TYR A 512 15.54 -5.09 12.70
C TYR A 512 14.81 -5.80 13.84
N ILE A 513 13.80 -6.61 13.51
CA ILE A 513 12.98 -7.34 14.50
C ILE A 513 13.79 -8.47 15.15
N LEU A 514 14.56 -9.22 14.35
CA LEU A 514 15.16 -10.48 14.80
C LEU A 514 16.59 -10.34 15.32
N TRP A 515 17.34 -9.32 14.90
CA TRP A 515 18.72 -9.12 15.33
C TRP A 515 18.80 -8.20 16.55
N ARG A 516 19.74 -8.49 17.44
CA ARG A 516 19.92 -7.66 18.64
C ARG A 516 20.59 -6.34 18.27
N ALA A 517 20.31 -5.29 19.03
CA ALA A 517 21.09 -4.05 18.95
C ALA A 517 22.57 -4.33 19.28
N ALA A 518 23.47 -3.76 18.48
CA ALA A 518 24.90 -3.84 18.74
C ALA A 518 25.27 -3.07 20.01
N LYS A 519 26.18 -3.61 20.83
CA LYS A 519 26.79 -2.86 21.93
C LYS A 519 27.72 -1.76 21.36
N PRO A 520 28.02 -0.68 22.11
CA PRO A 520 29.06 0.27 21.69
C PRO A 520 30.39 -0.46 21.44
N GLY A 521 31.05 -0.18 20.31
CA GLY A 521 32.26 -0.88 19.86
C GLY A 521 32.00 -2.16 19.05
N GLU A 522 30.76 -2.63 18.97
CA GLU A 522 30.40 -3.87 18.28
C GLU A 522 29.78 -3.58 16.90
N ALA A 523 30.10 -4.41 15.89
CA ALA A 523 29.52 -4.35 14.53
C ALA A 523 29.51 -2.93 13.92
N GLY A 524 30.61 -2.18 14.10
CA GLY A 524 30.77 -0.83 13.57
C GLY A 524 29.99 0.26 14.32
N ARG A 525 29.33 -0.07 15.44
CA ARG A 525 28.73 0.93 16.32
C ARG A 525 29.84 1.69 17.05
N PRO A 526 29.86 3.04 17.04
CA PRO A 526 30.93 3.80 17.69
C PRO A 526 31.06 3.48 19.19
N GLU A 527 32.26 3.55 19.75
CA GLU A 527 32.49 3.39 21.20
C GLU A 527 32.03 4.60 22.00
N LEU A 528 31.61 4.41 23.26
CA LEU A 528 31.15 5.50 24.13
C LEU A 528 32.23 6.58 24.29
N PRO A 529 31.90 7.87 24.00
CA PRO A 529 32.89 8.93 24.15
C PRO A 529 33.32 9.10 25.61
N LYS A 530 34.58 9.47 25.80
CA LYS A 530 35.12 9.87 27.11
C LYS A 530 34.52 11.24 27.50
N GLY A 531 34.03 11.39 28.74
CA GLY A 531 33.43 12.62 29.29
C GLY A 531 31.90 12.59 29.51
N LYS A 532 31.42 13.12 30.65
CA LYS A 532 30.00 13.10 31.05
C LYS A 532 29.08 13.82 30.06
N LEU A 533 29.44 15.02 29.60
CA LEU A 533 28.61 15.84 28.70
C LEU A 533 28.37 15.17 27.34
N ARG A 534 29.44 14.62 26.74
CA ARG A 534 29.37 13.88 25.46
C ARG A 534 28.58 12.57 25.60
N ARG A 535 28.57 11.96 26.79
CA ARG A 535 27.76 10.78 27.08
C ARG A 535 26.26 11.11 27.16
N VAL A 536 25.90 12.29 27.68
CA VAL A 536 24.51 12.78 27.70
C VAL A 536 24.03 13.12 26.29
N ALA A 537 24.82 13.85 25.49
CA ALA A 537 24.47 14.12 24.08
C ALA A 537 24.19 12.83 23.29
N ARG A 538 24.89 11.75 23.65
CA ARG A 538 24.72 10.45 23.02
C ARG A 538 23.42 9.73 23.38
N TRP A 539 22.75 10.08 24.48
CA TRP A 539 21.44 9.53 24.79
C TRP A 539 20.40 9.85 23.71
N PHE A 540 20.48 11.03 23.09
CA PHE A 540 19.59 11.42 22.00
C PHE A 540 19.84 10.64 20.71
N VAL A 541 21.10 10.24 20.45
CA VAL A 541 21.49 9.50 19.23
C VAL A 541 21.40 7.98 19.43
N ALA A 542 21.47 7.50 20.68
CA ALA A 542 21.49 6.07 21.01
C ALA A 542 20.30 5.27 20.47
N PRO A 543 19.04 5.77 20.46
CA PRO A 543 17.91 5.06 19.84
C PRO A 543 18.14 4.80 18.35
N PHE A 544 18.62 5.82 17.61
CA PHE A 544 18.90 5.70 16.17
C PHE A 544 20.08 4.76 15.89
N GLU A 545 21.13 4.80 16.70
CA GLU A 545 22.24 3.84 16.60
C GLU A 545 21.79 2.41 16.90
N ARG A 546 20.98 2.20 17.94
CA ARG A 546 20.42 0.88 18.28
C ARG A 546 19.53 0.35 17.17
N ALA A 547 18.82 1.23 16.47
CA ALA A 547 18.03 0.87 15.32
C ALA A 547 18.89 0.44 14.12
N LYS A 548 19.97 1.19 13.84
CA LYS A 548 20.85 1.00 12.68
C LYS A 548 21.84 -0.17 12.84
N TYR A 549 22.58 -0.21 13.94
CA TYR A 549 23.64 -1.19 14.17
C TYR A 549 23.06 -2.42 14.88
N ARG A 550 22.98 -3.52 14.12
CA ARG A 550 22.36 -4.77 14.55
C ARG A 550 23.34 -5.92 14.40
N VAL A 551 23.35 -6.81 15.38
CA VAL A 551 24.20 -8.00 15.41
C VAL A 551 23.33 -9.22 15.27
N ARG A 552 23.62 -10.03 14.25
CA ARG A 552 22.99 -11.33 14.07
C ARG A 552 23.29 -12.20 15.28
N ARG A 553 22.25 -12.78 15.89
CA ARG A 553 22.43 -13.76 16.96
C ARG A 553 23.08 -15.02 16.35
N PRO A 554 24.00 -15.69 17.07
CA PRO A 554 24.53 -16.96 16.58
C PRO A 554 23.37 -17.94 16.34
N ALA A 555 23.46 -18.67 15.23
CA ALA A 555 22.39 -19.53 14.75
C ALA A 555 22.27 -20.78 15.63
N TRP A 556 21.05 -21.27 15.77
CA TRP A 556 20.81 -22.60 16.32
C TRP A 556 21.22 -23.65 15.29
N VAL A 557 21.69 -24.80 15.76
CA VAL A 557 22.09 -25.90 14.88
C VAL A 557 21.03 -26.98 14.92
N CYS A 558 20.41 -27.25 13.78
CA CYS A 558 19.53 -28.40 13.61
C CYS A 558 20.37 -29.56 13.08
N VAL A 559 20.57 -30.56 13.92
CA VAL A 559 21.41 -31.74 13.62
C VAL A 559 20.54 -32.78 12.92
N HIS A 560 21.03 -33.41 11.85
CA HIS A 560 20.34 -34.47 11.10
C HIS A 560 21.29 -35.62 10.77
N GLY A 561 20.75 -36.82 10.57
CA GLY A 561 21.53 -37.95 10.05
C GLY A 561 21.62 -37.97 8.52
N PRO A 562 22.36 -38.94 7.95
CA PRO A 562 22.64 -39.03 6.52
C PRO A 562 21.46 -39.56 5.69
N ALA A 563 20.45 -40.15 6.33
CA ALA A 563 19.30 -40.72 5.64
C ALA A 563 18.53 -39.63 4.87
N GLU A 564 18.18 -39.92 3.62
CA GLU A 564 17.48 -38.97 2.73
C GLU A 564 16.21 -38.35 3.35
N PRO A 565 15.33 -39.11 4.06
CA PRO A 565 14.17 -38.51 4.73
C PRO A 565 14.55 -37.48 5.80
N GLN A 566 15.69 -37.65 6.48
CA GLN A 566 16.15 -36.71 7.51
C GLN A 566 16.71 -35.43 6.89
N ILE A 567 17.48 -35.55 5.80
CA ILE A 567 17.96 -34.41 5.01
C ILE A 567 16.76 -33.59 4.49
N ARG A 568 15.78 -34.26 3.88
CA ARG A 568 14.57 -33.60 3.34
C ARG A 568 13.77 -32.89 4.43
N ARG A 569 13.57 -33.50 5.61
CA ARG A 569 12.86 -32.85 6.75
C ARG A 569 13.54 -31.56 7.18
N VAL A 570 14.86 -31.58 7.28
CA VAL A 570 15.63 -30.44 7.75
C VAL A 570 15.74 -29.34 6.68
N ALA A 571 15.87 -29.72 5.41
CA ALA A 571 15.73 -28.79 4.28
C ALA A 571 14.36 -28.09 4.28
N LEU A 572 13.31 -28.82 4.65
CA LEU A 572 11.96 -28.28 4.73
C LEU A 572 11.74 -27.31 5.92
N LEU A 573 12.52 -27.41 7.01
CA LEU A 573 12.52 -26.42 8.09
C LEU A 573 13.05 -25.06 7.60
N ARG A 574 13.93 -25.05 6.59
CA ARG A 574 14.44 -23.81 5.98
C ARG A 574 13.34 -22.93 5.40
N CYS A 575 12.23 -23.52 4.96
CA CYS A 575 11.06 -22.77 4.47
C CYS A 575 10.44 -21.85 5.55
N TRP A 576 10.67 -22.14 6.83
CA TRP A 576 10.14 -21.39 7.97
C TRP A 576 11.16 -20.41 8.57
N ASP A 577 12.44 -20.56 8.22
CA ASP A 577 13.55 -19.76 8.74
C ASP A 577 13.73 -18.43 7.99
N LEU A 578 12.85 -17.48 8.27
CA LEU A 578 12.86 -16.14 7.63
C LEU A 578 14.05 -15.26 8.05
N GLY A 579 14.87 -15.67 9.02
CA GLY A 579 15.95 -14.84 9.59
C GLY A 579 17.34 -15.46 9.54
N ASP A 580 17.51 -16.55 8.77
CA ASP A 580 18.72 -17.39 8.78
C ASP A 580 19.16 -17.75 10.22
N ARG A 581 18.21 -18.12 11.06
CA ARG A 581 18.43 -18.47 12.47
C ARG A 581 18.86 -19.93 12.66
N LEU A 582 18.76 -20.75 11.61
CA LEU A 582 19.20 -22.13 11.60
C LEU A 582 20.47 -22.34 10.76
N ARG A 583 21.35 -23.19 11.30
CA ARG A 583 22.39 -23.93 10.58
C ARG A 583 22.06 -25.41 10.64
N PHE A 584 22.58 -26.16 9.67
CA PHE A 584 22.37 -27.59 9.57
C PHE A 584 23.71 -28.30 9.68
N GLU A 585 23.75 -29.36 10.47
CA GLU A 585 24.94 -30.15 10.75
C GLU A 585 24.60 -31.64 10.57
N LEU A 586 25.43 -32.34 9.81
CA LEU A 586 25.30 -33.77 9.58
C LEU A 586 25.99 -34.53 10.72
N ASP A 587 25.26 -35.46 11.31
CA ASP A 587 25.75 -36.42 12.31
C ASP A 587 25.64 -37.84 11.71
N PRO A 588 26.75 -38.43 11.25
CA PRO A 588 26.74 -39.72 10.54
C PRO A 588 26.12 -40.86 11.35
N ASP A 589 26.28 -40.84 12.68
CA ASP A 589 25.90 -41.93 13.57
C ASP A 589 24.42 -41.86 13.98
N ARG A 590 23.71 -40.82 13.53
CA ARG A 590 22.34 -40.58 13.93
C ARG A 590 21.33 -41.34 13.08
N SER A 591 20.58 -42.21 13.74
CA SER A 591 19.41 -42.89 13.19
C SER A 591 18.06 -42.31 13.63
N SER A 592 18.03 -41.46 14.67
CA SER A 592 16.77 -40.95 15.25
C SER A 592 16.09 -39.89 14.38
N ASP A 593 14.80 -40.12 14.15
CA ASP A 593 13.88 -39.26 13.40
C ASP A 593 13.35 -38.04 14.18
N ALA A 594 13.60 -37.98 15.48
CA ALA A 594 13.19 -36.85 16.31
C ALA A 594 13.96 -35.59 15.91
N LEU A 595 13.33 -34.42 15.97
CA LEU A 595 14.03 -33.14 15.78
C LEU A 595 15.04 -32.92 16.92
N LEU A 596 16.31 -32.61 16.60
CA LEU A 596 17.32 -32.21 17.58
C LEU A 596 17.84 -30.82 17.23
N LEU A 597 17.81 -29.94 18.21
CA LEU A 597 18.26 -28.58 18.10
C LEU A 597 19.34 -28.31 19.16
N ARG A 598 20.53 -27.89 18.74
CA ARG A 598 21.62 -27.46 19.61
C ARG A 598 21.61 -25.94 19.72
N ALA A 599 21.69 -25.44 20.93
CA ALA A 599 21.69 -24.01 21.18
C ALA A 599 22.99 -23.35 20.74
N PRO A 600 22.98 -22.02 20.54
CA PRO A 600 24.16 -21.28 20.15
C PRO A 600 25.33 -21.33 21.14
N ASP A 601 25.10 -21.77 22.38
CA ASP A 601 26.14 -21.97 23.40
C ASP A 601 26.99 -23.23 23.16
N GLY A 602 26.57 -24.11 22.23
CA GLY A 602 27.21 -25.38 21.93
C GLY A 602 27.04 -26.48 22.99
N LYS A 603 26.45 -26.17 24.16
CA LYS A 603 26.35 -27.06 25.31
C LYS A 603 24.95 -27.61 25.51
N THR A 604 23.92 -26.83 25.20
CA THR A 604 22.53 -27.25 25.40
C THR A 604 21.92 -27.82 24.13
N SER A 605 21.22 -28.95 24.26
CA SER A 605 20.52 -29.61 23.17
C SER A 605 19.09 -29.98 23.59
N PHE A 606 18.17 -29.85 22.64
CA PHE A 606 16.75 -30.11 22.84
C PHE A 606 16.27 -31.08 21.78
N ALA A 607 15.50 -32.09 22.20
CA ALA A 607 14.91 -33.07 21.30
C ALA A 607 13.37 -33.04 21.33
N GLY A 608 12.74 -33.43 20.21
CA GLY A 608 11.30 -33.61 20.10
C GLY A 608 10.50 -32.36 20.47
N ALA A 609 9.53 -32.50 21.38
CA ALA A 609 8.65 -31.39 21.78
C ALA A 609 9.39 -30.19 22.39
N ARG A 610 10.52 -30.42 23.08
CA ARG A 610 11.34 -29.33 23.63
C ARG A 610 12.01 -28.52 22.52
N ALA A 611 12.51 -29.19 21.47
CA ALA A 611 13.04 -28.52 20.29
C ALA A 611 11.96 -27.71 19.57
N GLY A 612 10.75 -28.28 19.42
CA GLY A 612 9.60 -27.58 18.83
C GLY A 612 9.23 -26.30 19.59
N ARG A 613 9.33 -26.31 20.93
CA ARG A 613 9.09 -25.13 21.76
C ARG A 613 10.07 -24.00 21.45
N GLU A 614 11.36 -24.30 21.32
CA GLU A 614 12.38 -23.31 20.96
C GLU A 614 12.14 -22.71 19.57
N LEU A 615 11.71 -23.55 18.61
CA LEU A 615 11.39 -23.10 17.25
C LEU A 615 10.21 -22.12 17.19
N ILE A 616 9.29 -22.11 18.17
CA ILE A 616 8.21 -21.10 18.25
C ILE A 616 8.80 -19.69 18.27
N SER A 617 9.86 -19.47 19.05
CA SER A 617 10.51 -18.16 19.12
C SER A 617 11.31 -17.79 17.85
N LEU A 618 11.75 -18.82 17.12
CA LEU A 618 12.63 -18.72 15.96
C LEU A 618 11.89 -18.56 14.64
N PHE A 619 10.60 -18.87 14.56
CA PHE A 619 9.84 -18.76 13.31
C PHE A 619 8.67 -17.78 13.49
N PRO A 620 8.66 -16.64 12.77
CA PRO A 620 7.56 -15.69 12.86
C PRO A 620 6.19 -16.29 12.56
N GLY A 621 6.14 -17.30 11.67
CA GLY A 621 4.91 -18.04 11.37
C GLY A 621 4.35 -18.88 12.54
N LEU A 622 5.11 -19.04 13.64
CA LEU A 622 4.67 -19.73 14.86
C LEU A 622 4.46 -18.76 16.03
N TRP A 623 4.67 -17.45 15.87
CA TRP A 623 4.57 -16.50 16.98
C TRP A 623 3.17 -16.41 17.61
N TRP A 624 2.13 -16.80 16.89
CA TRP A 624 0.79 -16.93 17.46
C TRP A 624 0.69 -18.05 18.53
N LEU A 625 1.61 -19.02 18.52
CA LEU A 625 1.78 -20.01 19.60
C LEU A 625 2.61 -19.47 20.77
N TRP A 626 3.22 -18.29 20.66
CA TRP A 626 4.08 -17.74 21.72
C TRP A 626 3.34 -17.60 23.06
N PRO A 627 2.10 -17.04 23.12
CA PRO A 627 1.36 -16.97 24.38
C PRO A 627 1.07 -18.37 24.96
N LEU A 628 0.89 -19.36 24.09
CA LEU A 628 0.67 -20.75 24.48
C LEU A 628 1.97 -21.48 24.82
N GLY A 629 3.13 -20.86 24.59
CA GLY A 629 4.45 -21.45 24.75
C GLY A 629 4.71 -21.93 26.17
N MET A 630 4.02 -21.41 27.18
CA MET A 630 4.11 -21.85 28.57
C MET A 630 3.43 -23.21 28.84
N PHE A 631 2.47 -23.62 28.01
CA PHE A 631 1.73 -24.87 28.18
C PHE A 631 2.51 -26.09 27.65
N PRO A 632 2.49 -27.25 28.34
CA PRO A 632 3.23 -28.45 27.95
C PRO A 632 2.96 -28.97 26.52
N GLY A 633 1.77 -28.67 25.96
CA GLY A 633 1.36 -29.11 24.63
C GLY A 633 1.93 -28.29 23.47
N ALA A 634 2.31 -27.04 23.69
CA ALA A 634 2.66 -26.12 22.59
C ALA A 634 3.87 -26.58 21.78
N GLY A 635 4.88 -27.14 22.45
CA GLY A 635 6.05 -27.72 21.77
C GLY A 635 5.71 -28.92 20.89
N ARG A 636 4.73 -29.75 21.28
CA ARG A 636 4.24 -30.86 20.43
C ARG A 636 3.48 -30.33 19.22
N VAL A 637 2.64 -29.31 19.41
CA VAL A 637 1.90 -28.67 18.32
C VAL A 637 2.85 -28.03 17.32
N ALA A 638 3.83 -27.26 17.79
CA ALA A 638 4.87 -26.68 16.94
C ALA A 638 5.64 -27.76 16.19
N THR A 639 6.06 -28.82 16.89
CA THR A 639 6.71 -29.96 16.24
C THR A 639 5.79 -30.60 15.22
N MET A 640 4.49 -30.77 15.48
CA MET A 640 3.52 -31.36 14.54
C MET A 640 3.30 -30.49 13.29
N ILE A 641 3.18 -29.18 13.45
CA ILE A 641 3.09 -28.22 12.34
C ILE A 641 4.36 -28.28 11.48
N LEU A 642 5.51 -28.37 12.14
CA LEU A 642 6.82 -28.45 11.50
C LEU A 642 7.20 -29.88 11.08
N ARG A 643 6.45 -30.90 11.51
CA ARG A 643 6.71 -32.31 11.22
C ARG A 643 6.28 -32.55 9.80
N GLN A 644 7.22 -32.36 8.90
CA GLN A 644 6.97 -32.55 7.48
C GLN A 644 7.13 -34.04 7.22
N ARG A 645 6.00 -34.77 7.14
CA ARG A 645 6.01 -36.15 6.64
C ARG A 645 6.68 -36.11 5.27
N VAL A 646 7.75 -36.87 5.08
CA VAL A 646 8.46 -36.99 3.80
C VAL A 646 7.72 -37.99 2.94
#